data_AF-A0A2N1VWI6-F1
#
_entry.id   AF-A0A2N1VWI6-F1
#
_cell.length_a   1.000
_cell.length_b   1.000
_cell.length_c   1.000
_cell.angle_alpha   90.00
_cell.angle_beta   90.00
_cell.angle_gamma   90.00
#
_symmetry.space_group_name_H-M   'P 1'
#
loop_
_entity.id
_entity.type
_entity.pdbx_description
1 polymer ?
#
loop_
_entity_poly.entity_id
_entity_poly.type
_entity_poly.pdbx_seq_one_letter_code
_entity_poly.pdbx_strand_id
1 'polypeptide(L)'
;MKRFIFMTLISAFLAGDIYGQNVIPVLSKQNSIYDALLNAKDGDVLELIESGEYLLDSLLYIDKTITVKAAEELKTKPIIKFDNPSIGTRFLFEIKTGGNLTLEGLDLNGASGSGVQAKYLIKTASSIVGSYKLFVNDCILRDVNTGDENGNFFIAYADTYADSVIFNDCLLYNSGREGIRLKEVDNQVNYFEISNSTMFNTGHEGIYVQGNNVIFRVNHCTFDNLGYMHHDMVRPRFITDSQIKNTIFSNVPEPQTRALLIYGASIVDYCDFYNVGAIDIHDTSVFDFGENVLFNVDPQYADRENGNFTILESSPLYNYAENGGPIGDPKAAQKKLFIPKIHKVGLAHNELYDSLKVAKNGDVLELTQSGEYLLDSLLIIDKTISIVASQDLLSKPIIKNNNPNLSTRYIFEIQTGGNLFLKGLDIDGMADTETPAKYLIKTASSVSGKYKLIVDDCILRDVVSGSDGNFFRAYGDTFADSVKFTNCVLYNCGKEGIRIKDADNTVKYFEISNSTMYNTKSEAIYVQGDKVKFRINHCTFDNLGYNKTNMIRPSYILDAEIKNSIFSNTPVPHSTSIVIYGSSVIDYCDFYNVGLIIVNDPANFQMGENVLFEVDPQYADHANADFTLLGTSALYNIADDGKALGDLRWATNTPNTDLNVIHVTAARNSIYEALVKANSGDIIELTESGDYLLDSLLYVDKTITVRAAEGLSTKPVLKNVNPLATTRFLFEIKTGGNLYLKGLDLDGISSTSTPAKYLLKSAEQVDGLYNLFVDDCILHDVYPDNSNGNFFRGYSKAFADTVMFTNCIMYNSGKEGIRIKDADNTVKYFEISNSTMYDTNTEGIYIQGNEVVFKVNHCTFNNLGRLRAEMIRPRYVVNAEIKNSIFSNTIEPHNRTILIYGASVIDYTNFYNVGSISIHDSSAFRMGAYVVFDVDPMYADVSTGDFTLLEGSTMYNSADDGEALGDLRWAVNKPTTAVNTDETIPTEFNLDQNYPNPFNPTTQIKVSIPSAGNYKLTVYNILGESVTSLIDGYEKAGIYTVDFNASNLSSGIYFYNFSGNNFSQTKKMLLLK
;
A
#
# COMPACT_ATOMS: atom_id res chain seq x y z
N MET A 1 -19.98 -52.43 -21.75
CA MET A 1 -18.90 -51.48 -21.40
C MET A 1 -19.31 -49.99 -21.51
N LYS A 2 -20.61 -49.64 -21.43
CA LYS A 2 -21.13 -48.26 -21.30
C LYS A 2 -22.04 -48.07 -20.07
N ARG A 3 -22.03 -49.03 -19.14
CA ARG A 3 -22.92 -49.08 -17.96
C ARG A 3 -22.20 -49.04 -16.60
N PHE A 4 -20.87 -48.99 -16.60
CA PHE A 4 -20.07 -48.92 -15.36
C PHE A 4 -19.53 -47.51 -15.08
N ILE A 5 -19.37 -46.67 -16.11
CA ILE A 5 -18.91 -45.26 -15.98
C ILE A 5 -20.07 -44.33 -15.57
N PHE A 6 -21.32 -44.78 -15.66
CA PHE A 6 -22.50 -44.00 -15.30
C PHE A 6 -22.93 -44.15 -13.82
N MET A 7 -22.25 -44.99 -13.03
CA MET A 7 -22.64 -45.28 -11.64
C MET A 7 -21.71 -44.64 -10.60
N THR A 8 -20.46 -44.29 -10.94
CA THR A 8 -19.52 -43.64 -10.00
C THR A 8 -19.71 -42.13 -9.90
N LEU A 9 -20.36 -41.50 -10.88
CA LEU A 9 -20.70 -40.07 -10.86
C LEU A 9 -22.00 -39.75 -10.10
N ILE A 10 -22.76 -40.76 -9.67
CA ILE A 10 -24.04 -40.58 -8.97
C ILE A 10 -23.96 -41.00 -7.49
N SER A 11 -22.94 -41.74 -7.04
CA SER A 11 -22.78 -42.08 -5.62
C SER A 11 -22.24 -40.95 -4.74
N ALA A 12 -21.76 -39.84 -5.32
CA ALA A 12 -21.42 -38.62 -4.57
C ALA A 12 -22.58 -37.61 -4.48
N PHE A 13 -23.71 -37.87 -5.15
CA PHE A 13 -24.84 -36.94 -5.21
C PHE A 13 -26.01 -37.31 -4.28
N LEU A 14 -25.93 -38.43 -3.56
CA LEU A 14 -27.03 -38.92 -2.72
C LEU A 14 -26.54 -39.50 -1.38
N ALA A 15 -26.02 -38.63 -0.51
CA ALA A 15 -26.11 -38.78 0.94
C ALA A 15 -25.93 -37.39 1.60
N GLY A 16 -27.03 -36.88 2.19
CA GLY A 16 -27.30 -35.59 2.88
C GLY A 16 -26.13 -34.71 3.37
N ASP A 17 -26.21 -33.37 3.36
CA ASP A 17 -27.38 -32.50 3.47
C ASP A 17 -27.14 -31.11 2.84
N ILE A 18 -28.20 -30.60 2.19
CA ILE A 18 -28.58 -29.21 1.85
C ILE A 18 -27.60 -28.07 2.28
N TYR A 19 -26.59 -27.76 1.47
CA TYR A 19 -26.06 -26.39 1.32
C TYR A 19 -25.90 -26.10 -0.18
N GLY A 20 -26.62 -25.09 -0.68
CA GLY A 20 -26.54 -24.69 -2.08
C GLY A 20 -25.14 -24.17 -2.36
N GLN A 21 -24.43 -24.81 -3.29
CA GLN A 21 -23.13 -24.37 -3.79
C GLN A 21 -23.25 -22.92 -4.30
N ASN A 22 -22.75 -21.96 -3.52
CA ASN A 22 -22.78 -20.56 -3.92
C ASN A 22 -21.56 -20.26 -4.80
N VAL A 23 -21.78 -19.51 -5.89
CA VAL A 23 -20.70 -19.04 -6.76
C VAL A 23 -20.40 -17.59 -6.36
N ILE A 24 -19.19 -17.36 -5.85
CA ILE A 24 -18.69 -16.07 -5.37
C ILE A 24 -17.79 -15.48 -6.46
N PRO A 25 -18.20 -14.41 -7.16
CA PRO A 25 -17.35 -13.77 -8.16
C PRO A 25 -16.19 -13.02 -7.49
N VAL A 26 -14.98 -13.21 -8.01
CA VAL A 26 -13.74 -12.62 -7.49
C VAL A 26 -13.07 -11.79 -8.58
N LEU A 27 -12.82 -10.51 -8.29
CA LEU A 27 -12.15 -9.55 -9.18
C LEU A 27 -10.63 -9.60 -8.98
N SER A 28 -9.85 -9.25 -10.01
CA SER A 28 -8.39 -9.18 -9.94
C SER A 28 -7.95 -7.98 -9.07
N LYS A 29 -7.66 -8.26 -7.79
CA LYS A 29 -7.13 -7.31 -6.80
C LYS A 29 -6.21 -8.01 -5.79
N GLN A 30 -5.38 -7.24 -5.09
CA GLN A 30 -4.59 -7.72 -3.95
C GLN A 30 -5.50 -8.45 -2.94
N ASN A 31 -5.10 -9.66 -2.53
CA ASN A 31 -5.79 -10.53 -1.56
C ASN A 31 -7.27 -10.84 -1.81
N SER A 32 -7.80 -10.53 -2.99
CA SER A 32 -9.21 -10.80 -3.33
C SER A 32 -9.64 -12.25 -3.15
N ILE A 33 -8.75 -13.22 -3.44
CA ILE A 33 -9.02 -14.66 -3.23
C ILE A 33 -9.02 -14.98 -1.73
N TYR A 34 -8.12 -14.39 -0.96
CA TYR A 34 -8.07 -14.54 0.50
C TYR A 34 -9.36 -14.01 1.13
N ASP A 35 -9.79 -12.82 0.76
CA ASP A 35 -11.02 -12.20 1.26
C ASP A 35 -12.25 -13.03 0.87
N ALA A 36 -12.29 -13.55 -0.36
CA ALA A 36 -13.39 -14.41 -0.81
C ALA A 36 -13.40 -15.76 -0.06
N LEU A 37 -12.23 -16.34 0.19
CA LEU A 37 -12.07 -17.60 0.94
C LEU A 37 -12.49 -17.46 2.41
N LEU A 38 -12.20 -16.33 3.06
CA LEU A 38 -12.68 -16.03 4.43
C LEU A 38 -14.21 -16.06 4.52
N ASN A 39 -14.88 -15.56 3.48
CA ASN A 39 -16.33 -15.47 3.40
C ASN A 39 -17.01 -16.73 2.83
N ALA A 40 -16.23 -17.64 2.24
CA ALA A 40 -16.73 -18.86 1.61
C ALA A 40 -17.10 -19.94 2.63
N LYS A 41 -18.18 -20.66 2.35
CA LYS A 41 -18.68 -21.81 3.12
C LYS A 41 -18.17 -23.12 2.54
N ASP A 42 -18.31 -24.19 3.32
CA ASP A 42 -18.02 -25.55 2.84
C ASP A 42 -18.88 -25.86 1.60
N GLY A 43 -18.21 -26.22 0.51
CA GLY A 43 -18.79 -26.50 -0.80
C GLY A 43 -18.85 -25.32 -1.76
N ASP A 44 -18.56 -24.08 -1.33
CA ASP A 44 -18.65 -22.89 -2.18
C ASP A 44 -17.60 -22.87 -3.31
N VAL A 45 -17.93 -22.10 -4.34
CA VAL A 45 -17.12 -21.89 -5.54
C VAL A 45 -16.65 -20.44 -5.58
N LEU A 46 -15.35 -20.20 -5.55
CA LEU A 46 -14.75 -18.91 -5.87
C LEU A 46 -14.51 -18.85 -7.38
N GLU A 47 -15.29 -18.05 -8.09
CA GLU A 47 -15.19 -17.88 -9.53
C GLU A 47 -14.43 -16.59 -9.87
N LEU A 48 -13.25 -16.73 -10.47
CA LEU A 48 -12.40 -15.61 -10.86
C LEU A 48 -12.90 -15.09 -12.20
N ILE A 49 -13.45 -13.87 -12.19
CA ILE A 49 -14.22 -13.29 -13.31
C ILE A 49 -13.42 -12.33 -14.19
N GLU A 50 -12.15 -12.09 -13.86
CA GLU A 50 -11.25 -11.27 -14.67
C GLU A 50 -9.99 -12.04 -15.06
N SER A 51 -9.60 -11.94 -16.34
CA SER A 51 -8.27 -12.33 -16.81
C SER A 51 -7.23 -11.34 -16.27
N GLY A 52 -6.30 -11.79 -15.43
CA GLY A 52 -5.31 -10.93 -14.79
C GLY A 52 -4.55 -11.63 -13.67
N GLU A 53 -3.74 -10.86 -12.93
CA GLU A 53 -3.00 -11.34 -11.77
C GLU A 53 -3.82 -11.14 -10.49
N TYR A 54 -3.94 -12.20 -9.68
CA TYR A 54 -4.54 -12.22 -8.36
C TYR A 54 -3.40 -12.34 -7.36
N LEU A 55 -2.91 -11.18 -6.94
CA LEU A 55 -1.73 -11.03 -6.12
C LEU A 55 -2.05 -11.35 -4.65
N LEU A 56 -1.16 -12.12 -4.02
CA LEU A 56 -1.25 -12.52 -2.62
C LEU A 56 -0.08 -11.95 -1.82
N ASP A 57 -0.37 -11.38 -0.65
CA ASP A 57 0.56 -11.23 0.47
C ASP A 57 0.16 -12.12 1.66
N SER A 58 -1.09 -12.63 1.64
CA SER A 58 -1.70 -13.45 2.68
C SER A 58 -1.84 -14.90 2.23
N LEU A 59 -1.79 -15.84 3.19
CA LEU A 59 -1.76 -17.28 2.93
C LEU A 59 -3.18 -17.85 2.80
N LEU A 60 -3.42 -18.71 1.81
CA LEU A 60 -4.72 -19.33 1.59
C LEU A 60 -4.83 -20.65 2.35
N TYR A 61 -5.47 -20.61 3.51
CA TYR A 61 -5.74 -21.80 4.32
C TYR A 61 -7.06 -22.45 3.93
N ILE A 62 -7.01 -23.73 3.56
CA ILE A 62 -8.17 -24.53 3.16
C ILE A 62 -8.54 -25.47 4.30
N ASP A 63 -9.49 -25.05 5.14
CA ASP A 63 -10.01 -25.81 6.29
C ASP A 63 -11.45 -26.31 6.05
N LYS A 64 -11.96 -26.14 4.83
CA LYS A 64 -13.26 -26.60 4.35
C LYS A 64 -13.17 -27.03 2.88
N THR A 65 -14.22 -27.62 2.34
CA THR A 65 -14.37 -27.94 0.93
C THR A 65 -14.54 -26.65 0.13
N ILE A 66 -13.62 -26.36 -0.79
CA ILE A 66 -13.67 -25.16 -1.63
C ILE A 66 -13.31 -25.51 -3.06
N THR A 67 -14.04 -24.94 -4.01
CA THR A 67 -13.63 -24.86 -5.41
C THR A 67 -13.14 -23.45 -5.72
N VAL A 68 -11.99 -23.32 -6.39
CA VAL A 68 -11.54 -22.07 -7.01
C VAL A 68 -11.46 -22.31 -8.51
N LYS A 69 -12.22 -21.54 -9.30
CA LYS A 69 -12.27 -21.73 -10.75
C LYS A 69 -12.23 -20.43 -11.54
N ALA A 70 -11.76 -20.50 -12.78
CA ALA A 70 -11.92 -19.42 -13.75
C ALA A 70 -13.36 -19.37 -14.28
N ALA A 71 -13.86 -18.17 -14.58
CA ALA A 71 -15.11 -18.01 -15.33
C ALA A 71 -14.93 -18.52 -16.77
N GLU A 72 -15.98 -19.13 -17.33
CA GLU A 72 -15.93 -19.85 -18.62
C GLU A 72 -15.62 -18.93 -19.82
N GLU A 73 -16.01 -17.65 -19.73
CA GLU A 73 -15.84 -16.65 -20.78
C GLU A 73 -14.42 -16.06 -20.88
N LEU A 74 -13.52 -16.40 -19.95
CA LEU A 74 -12.17 -15.83 -19.93
C LEU A 74 -11.31 -16.33 -21.09
N LYS A 75 -10.67 -15.38 -21.79
CA LYS A 75 -9.76 -15.69 -22.90
C LYS A 75 -8.42 -16.23 -22.44
N THR A 76 -7.99 -15.87 -21.23
CA THR A 76 -6.75 -16.34 -20.60
C THR A 76 -7.02 -16.72 -19.16
N LYS A 77 -6.33 -17.76 -18.68
CA LYS A 77 -6.44 -18.25 -17.30
C LYS A 77 -6.05 -17.15 -16.30
N PRO A 78 -6.80 -16.95 -15.21
CA PRO A 78 -6.39 -16.12 -14.08
C PRO A 78 -5.06 -16.60 -13.49
N ILE A 79 -4.15 -15.66 -13.21
CA ILE A 79 -2.82 -15.96 -12.65
C ILE A 79 -2.85 -15.70 -11.15
N ILE A 80 -2.63 -16.73 -10.33
CA ILE A 80 -2.51 -16.60 -8.87
C ILE A 80 -1.03 -16.61 -8.51
N LYS A 81 -0.55 -15.55 -7.85
CA LYS A 81 0.89 -15.33 -7.62
C LYS A 81 1.14 -14.50 -6.37
N PHE A 82 2.33 -14.63 -5.78
CA PHE A 82 2.78 -13.75 -4.71
C PHE A 82 3.29 -12.41 -5.21
N ASP A 83 3.05 -11.35 -4.44
CA ASP A 83 3.66 -10.04 -4.66
C ASP A 83 5.00 -9.92 -3.88
N ASN A 84 4.94 -9.89 -2.54
CA ASN A 84 6.09 -9.64 -1.67
C ASN A 84 6.18 -10.65 -0.49
N PRO A 85 6.48 -11.93 -0.74
CA PRO A 85 6.45 -12.95 0.30
C PRO A 85 7.64 -12.82 1.28
N SER A 86 7.36 -12.90 2.58
CA SER A 86 8.42 -12.99 3.60
C SER A 86 9.10 -14.37 3.58
N ILE A 87 10.37 -14.45 4.00
CA ILE A 87 11.16 -15.70 4.02
C ILE A 87 10.47 -16.83 4.83
N GLY A 88 9.62 -16.46 5.80
CA GLY A 88 8.98 -17.39 6.73
C GLY A 88 7.79 -18.19 6.18
N THR A 89 7.14 -17.77 5.09
CA THR A 89 5.88 -18.38 4.60
C THR A 89 5.73 -18.32 3.08
N ARG A 90 6.17 -19.38 2.37
CA ARG A 90 6.26 -19.42 0.90
C ARG A 90 5.33 -20.47 0.26
N PHE A 91 4.00 -20.40 0.44
CA PHE A 91 3.04 -21.28 -0.25
C PHE A 91 1.70 -20.64 -0.64
N LEU A 92 1.12 -20.98 -1.79
CA LEU A 92 -0.18 -20.39 -2.20
C LEU A 92 -1.33 -20.98 -1.38
N PHE A 93 -1.50 -22.30 -1.39
CA PHE A 93 -2.59 -23.01 -0.70
C PHE A 93 -2.05 -23.99 0.36
N GLU A 94 -2.60 -23.96 1.57
CA GLU A 94 -2.37 -25.00 2.59
C GLU A 94 -3.68 -25.68 3.00
N ILE A 95 -3.78 -26.99 2.73
CA ILE A 95 -4.90 -27.83 3.16
C ILE A 95 -4.73 -28.18 4.65
N LYS A 96 -5.73 -27.84 5.46
CA LYS A 96 -5.82 -28.08 6.90
C LYS A 96 -6.89 -29.13 7.21
N THR A 97 -7.03 -29.47 8.49
CA THR A 97 -8.12 -30.31 9.00
C THR A 97 -9.47 -29.79 8.51
N GLY A 98 -10.27 -30.65 7.87
CA GLY A 98 -11.56 -30.31 7.26
C GLY A 98 -11.49 -29.84 5.80
N GLY A 99 -10.29 -29.55 5.29
CA GLY A 99 -10.09 -29.01 3.95
C GLY A 99 -10.25 -30.01 2.81
N ASN A 100 -10.97 -29.64 1.76
CA ASN A 100 -10.93 -30.30 0.45
C ASN A 100 -10.78 -29.21 -0.62
N LEU A 101 -9.89 -29.38 -1.58
CA LEU A 101 -9.57 -28.33 -2.55
C LEU A 101 -9.83 -28.81 -3.99
N THR A 102 -10.63 -28.04 -4.72
CA THR A 102 -10.83 -28.18 -6.16
C THR A 102 -10.31 -26.92 -6.85
N LEU A 103 -9.45 -27.05 -7.85
CA LEU A 103 -8.91 -25.94 -8.65
C LEU A 103 -9.23 -26.16 -10.12
N GLU A 104 -9.81 -25.18 -10.81
CA GLU A 104 -10.22 -25.34 -12.22
C GLU A 104 -9.86 -24.14 -13.11
N GLY A 105 -9.13 -24.35 -14.20
CA GLY A 105 -8.92 -23.30 -15.21
C GLY A 105 -7.91 -22.20 -14.80
N LEU A 106 -7.03 -22.45 -13.83
CA LEU A 106 -6.14 -21.45 -13.22
C LEU A 106 -4.68 -21.55 -13.66
N ASP A 107 -3.91 -20.46 -13.58
CA ASP A 107 -2.44 -20.45 -13.65
C ASP A 107 -1.85 -20.14 -12.26
N LEU A 108 -1.33 -21.17 -11.58
CA LEU A 108 -0.64 -21.04 -10.30
C LEU A 108 0.85 -20.80 -10.54
N ASN A 109 1.29 -19.56 -10.33
CA ASN A 109 2.65 -19.13 -10.63
C ASN A 109 3.43 -18.89 -9.33
N GLY A 110 4.50 -19.68 -9.13
CA GLY A 110 5.38 -19.58 -7.98
C GLY A 110 6.45 -18.48 -8.09
N ALA A 111 6.66 -17.87 -9.25
CA ALA A 111 7.56 -16.74 -9.39
C ALA A 111 7.05 -15.53 -8.58
N SER A 112 7.89 -14.54 -8.31
CA SER A 112 7.48 -13.26 -7.70
C SER A 112 8.30 -12.11 -8.28
N GLY A 113 7.75 -10.88 -8.26
CA GLY A 113 8.47 -9.68 -8.72
C GLY A 113 9.61 -9.26 -7.77
N SER A 114 9.55 -9.71 -6.51
CA SER A 114 10.50 -9.43 -5.43
C SER A 114 11.72 -10.35 -5.40
N GLY A 115 11.76 -11.39 -6.24
CA GLY A 115 12.87 -12.37 -6.29
C GLY A 115 12.76 -13.52 -5.26
N VAL A 116 11.83 -13.44 -4.30
CA VAL A 116 11.54 -14.51 -3.34
C VAL A 116 10.41 -15.40 -3.89
N GLN A 117 10.76 -16.57 -4.44
CA GLN A 117 9.80 -17.48 -5.08
C GLN A 117 9.00 -18.32 -4.05
N ALA A 118 7.78 -18.71 -4.42
CA ALA A 118 6.99 -19.69 -3.68
C ALA A 118 7.77 -21.00 -3.57
N LYS A 119 7.80 -21.58 -2.36
CA LYS A 119 8.36 -22.90 -2.10
C LYS A 119 7.37 -24.01 -2.44
N TYR A 120 6.08 -23.78 -2.24
CA TYR A 120 5.02 -24.74 -2.57
C TYR A 120 3.86 -24.03 -3.27
N LEU A 121 3.25 -24.61 -4.29
CA LEU A 121 1.96 -24.07 -4.76
C LEU A 121 0.85 -24.56 -3.84
N ILE A 122 0.84 -25.87 -3.58
CA ILE A 122 -0.12 -26.52 -2.70
C ILE A 122 0.67 -27.34 -1.67
N LYS A 123 0.28 -27.26 -0.41
CA LYS A 123 0.79 -28.16 0.64
C LYS A 123 -0.32 -28.57 1.59
N THR A 124 -0.08 -29.62 2.36
CA THR A 124 -0.88 -29.87 3.56
C THR A 124 -0.27 -29.16 4.77
N ALA A 125 -1.06 -29.00 5.83
CA ALA A 125 -0.55 -28.76 7.17
C ALA A 125 0.34 -29.92 7.62
N SER A 126 1.10 -29.72 8.69
CA SER A 126 1.96 -30.77 9.28
C SER A 126 1.16 -31.96 9.81
N SER A 127 -0.11 -31.75 10.17
CA SER A 127 -1.07 -32.76 10.63
C SER A 127 -2.48 -32.41 10.18
N ILE A 128 -3.25 -33.42 9.76
CA ILE A 128 -4.67 -33.32 9.37
C ILE A 128 -5.45 -34.40 10.11
N VAL A 129 -6.48 -34.00 10.85
CA VAL A 129 -7.44 -34.95 11.43
C VAL A 129 -8.46 -35.34 10.37
N GLY A 130 -8.56 -36.64 10.07
CA GLY A 130 -9.44 -37.16 9.03
C GLY A 130 -8.76 -37.23 7.66
N SER A 131 -9.56 -37.24 6.60
CA SER A 131 -9.09 -37.29 5.21
C SER A 131 -9.26 -35.94 4.51
N TYR A 132 -8.50 -35.71 3.44
CA TYR A 132 -8.72 -34.61 2.50
C TYR A 132 -8.79 -35.09 1.05
N LYS A 133 -9.35 -34.24 0.18
CA LYS A 133 -9.37 -34.42 -1.28
C LYS A 133 -8.71 -33.24 -1.96
N LEU A 134 -7.93 -33.53 -3.00
CA LEU A 134 -7.37 -32.54 -3.90
C LEU A 134 -7.74 -32.89 -5.34
N PHE A 135 -8.42 -31.97 -6.02
CA PHE A 135 -8.75 -32.07 -7.44
C PHE A 135 -8.20 -30.84 -8.16
N VAL A 136 -7.37 -31.05 -9.18
CA VAL A 136 -6.77 -29.97 -9.97
C VAL A 136 -7.06 -30.25 -11.43
N ASN A 137 -7.81 -29.36 -12.08
CA ASN A 137 -8.35 -29.58 -13.42
C ASN A 137 -8.09 -28.41 -14.35
N ASP A 138 -7.57 -28.66 -15.54
CA ASP A 138 -7.30 -27.60 -16.53
C ASP A 138 -6.46 -26.45 -15.93
N CYS A 139 -5.46 -26.77 -15.09
CA CYS A 139 -4.60 -25.79 -14.44
C CYS A 139 -3.16 -25.82 -14.98
N ILE A 140 -2.50 -24.66 -14.92
CA ILE A 140 -1.06 -24.51 -15.09
C ILE A 140 -0.45 -24.37 -13.69
N LEU A 141 0.58 -25.16 -13.37
CA LEU A 141 1.31 -25.11 -12.10
C LEU A 141 2.79 -24.94 -12.40
N ARG A 142 3.39 -23.82 -11.97
CA ARG A 142 4.73 -23.47 -12.48
C ARG A 142 5.63 -22.66 -11.57
N ASP A 143 6.91 -22.68 -11.93
CA ASP A 143 7.96 -21.75 -11.49
C ASP A 143 8.11 -21.71 -9.96
N VAL A 144 8.32 -22.87 -9.34
CA VAL A 144 8.38 -23.03 -7.88
C VAL A 144 9.82 -23.20 -7.41
N ASN A 145 10.36 -22.18 -6.77
CA ASN A 145 11.63 -22.17 -6.04
C ASN A 145 12.78 -22.89 -6.77
N THR A 146 13.06 -22.45 -8.00
CA THR A 146 13.99 -23.11 -8.92
C THR A 146 15.48 -22.89 -8.57
N GLY A 147 15.78 -22.06 -7.58
CA GLY A 147 17.16 -21.70 -7.19
C GLY A 147 17.74 -22.35 -5.93
N ASP A 148 16.92 -22.95 -5.05
CA ASP A 148 17.36 -23.51 -3.76
C ASP A 148 17.04 -25.02 -3.57
N GLU A 149 16.62 -25.69 -4.65
CA GLU A 149 16.28 -27.13 -4.72
C GLU A 149 15.14 -27.61 -3.79
N ASN A 150 14.26 -26.72 -3.31
CA ASN A 150 13.19 -27.10 -2.37
C ASN A 150 11.75 -26.82 -2.83
N GLY A 151 11.53 -26.58 -4.12
CA GLY A 151 10.23 -26.25 -4.70
C GLY A 151 9.39 -27.45 -5.11
N ASN A 152 8.12 -27.55 -4.65
CA ASN A 152 7.17 -28.60 -5.10
C ASN A 152 5.85 -27.99 -5.59
N PHE A 153 5.21 -28.57 -6.60
CA PHE A 153 3.84 -28.18 -6.97
C PHE A 153 2.85 -28.62 -5.89
N PHE A 154 2.99 -29.85 -5.40
CA PHE A 154 2.22 -30.37 -4.29
C PHE A 154 3.07 -31.23 -3.33
N ILE A 155 2.90 -31.00 -2.02
CA ILE A 155 3.52 -31.80 -0.95
C ILE A 155 2.53 -32.13 0.17
N ALA A 156 2.51 -33.41 0.58
CA ALA A 156 1.79 -33.90 1.76
C ALA A 156 2.75 -34.31 2.89
N TYR A 157 2.50 -33.83 4.11
CA TYR A 157 3.32 -34.14 5.30
C TYR A 157 2.90 -35.46 5.96
N ALA A 158 3.81 -36.04 6.77
CA ALA A 158 3.69 -37.37 7.36
C ALA A 158 2.37 -37.66 8.07
N ASP A 159 1.83 -36.71 8.83
CA ASP A 159 0.65 -36.92 9.66
C ASP A 159 -0.64 -36.50 8.94
N THR A 160 -0.74 -36.83 7.64
CA THR A 160 -1.88 -36.48 6.79
C THR A 160 -2.31 -37.65 5.92
N TYR A 161 -3.59 -37.66 5.55
CA TYR A 161 -4.21 -38.74 4.80
C TYR A 161 -5.16 -38.19 3.72
N ALA A 162 -4.97 -38.61 2.47
CA ALA A 162 -5.82 -38.20 1.35
C ALA A 162 -6.79 -39.32 0.94
N ASP A 163 -8.07 -38.98 0.78
CA ASP A 163 -9.02 -39.87 0.09
C ASP A 163 -8.70 -39.94 -1.41
N SER A 164 -8.45 -38.79 -2.02
CA SER A 164 -8.11 -38.72 -3.44
C SER A 164 -7.24 -37.51 -3.76
N VAL A 165 -6.23 -37.70 -4.59
CA VAL A 165 -5.43 -36.64 -5.22
C VAL A 165 -5.47 -36.85 -6.73
N ILE A 166 -6.08 -35.90 -7.44
CA ILE A 166 -6.36 -36.03 -8.87
C ILE A 166 -5.89 -34.78 -9.61
N PHE A 167 -5.08 -34.99 -10.64
CA PHE A 167 -4.63 -33.95 -11.58
C PHE A 167 -5.14 -34.31 -12.99
N ASN A 168 -6.05 -33.52 -13.54
CA ASN A 168 -6.57 -33.75 -14.89
C ASN A 168 -6.35 -32.52 -15.78
N ASP A 169 -6.02 -32.73 -17.05
CA ASP A 169 -5.87 -31.63 -18.01
C ASP A 169 -4.84 -30.55 -17.60
N CYS A 170 -3.84 -30.91 -16.79
CA CYS A 170 -2.90 -29.96 -16.24
C CYS A 170 -1.63 -29.81 -17.09
N LEU A 171 -0.93 -28.70 -16.86
CA LEU A 171 0.44 -28.43 -17.32
C LEU A 171 1.30 -28.05 -16.12
N LEU A 172 2.29 -28.88 -15.78
CA LEU A 172 3.14 -28.70 -14.60
C LEU A 172 4.60 -28.55 -15.01
N TYR A 173 5.28 -27.45 -14.64
CA TYR A 173 6.67 -27.27 -15.06
C TYR A 173 7.53 -26.36 -14.19
N ASN A 174 8.85 -26.55 -14.24
CA ASN A 174 9.83 -25.80 -13.46
C ASN A 174 9.62 -25.89 -11.92
N SER A 175 9.83 -27.07 -11.34
CA SER A 175 9.95 -27.23 -9.88
C SER A 175 11.41 -27.34 -9.47
N GLY A 176 11.80 -26.69 -8.37
CA GLY A 176 13.14 -26.84 -7.79
C GLY A 176 13.42 -28.24 -7.24
N ARG A 177 12.39 -29.01 -6.87
CA ARG A 177 12.50 -30.37 -6.30
C ARG A 177 11.49 -31.32 -6.95
N GLU A 178 10.81 -32.18 -6.18
CA GLU A 178 9.82 -33.10 -6.72
C GLU A 178 8.58 -32.35 -7.23
N GLY A 179 7.94 -32.83 -8.30
CA GLY A 179 6.68 -32.23 -8.77
C GLY A 179 5.56 -32.43 -7.77
N ILE A 180 5.19 -33.70 -7.54
CA ILE A 180 4.14 -34.13 -6.62
C ILE A 180 4.69 -35.14 -5.62
N ARG A 181 4.56 -34.85 -4.31
CA ARG A 181 5.15 -35.64 -3.22
C ARG A 181 4.13 -36.07 -2.17
N LEU A 182 3.94 -37.39 -2.04
CA LEU A 182 3.21 -38.08 -0.97
C LEU A 182 4.02 -39.32 -0.53
N LYS A 183 5.13 -39.11 0.20
CA LYS A 183 6.12 -40.18 0.48
C LYS A 183 6.53 -40.38 1.94
N GLU A 184 5.96 -39.64 2.88
CA GLU A 184 6.52 -39.55 4.23
C GLU A 184 6.21 -40.77 5.11
N VAL A 185 5.06 -41.41 4.90
CA VAL A 185 4.63 -42.64 5.60
C VAL A 185 3.85 -43.56 4.68
N ASP A 186 3.72 -44.82 5.05
CA ASP A 186 2.84 -45.75 4.33
C ASP A 186 1.37 -45.37 4.55
N ASN A 187 0.59 -45.31 3.46
CA ASN A 187 -0.85 -45.04 3.39
C ASN A 187 -1.23 -43.55 3.40
N GLN A 188 -0.42 -42.62 2.87
CA GLN A 188 -0.81 -41.21 2.80
C GLN A 188 -1.96 -40.90 1.83
N VAL A 189 -2.35 -41.83 0.95
CA VAL A 189 -3.40 -41.61 -0.04
C VAL A 189 -4.12 -42.91 -0.42
N ASN A 190 -5.44 -42.88 -0.63
CA ASN A 190 -6.20 -44.02 -1.15
C ASN A 190 -6.21 -44.08 -2.68
N TYR A 191 -6.45 -42.94 -3.33
CA TYR A 191 -6.58 -42.83 -4.78
C TYR A 191 -5.71 -41.70 -5.31
N PHE A 192 -4.76 -42.03 -6.19
CA PHE A 192 -3.97 -41.05 -6.92
C PHE A 192 -4.21 -41.20 -8.42
N GLU A 193 -4.52 -40.10 -9.10
CA GLU A 193 -4.66 -40.07 -10.54
C GLU A 193 -3.99 -38.83 -11.14
N ILE A 194 -3.26 -39.03 -12.24
CA ILE A 194 -2.92 -37.96 -13.17
C ILE A 194 -3.32 -38.38 -14.59
N SER A 195 -4.07 -37.51 -15.26
CA SER A 195 -4.61 -37.81 -16.59
C SER A 195 -4.56 -36.62 -17.53
N ASN A 196 -4.42 -36.89 -18.83
CA ASN A 196 -4.43 -35.88 -19.89
C ASN A 196 -3.51 -34.70 -19.58
N SER A 197 -2.31 -34.94 -19.04
CA SER A 197 -1.49 -33.89 -18.42
C SER A 197 -0.04 -33.97 -18.87
N THR A 198 0.60 -32.81 -18.96
CA THR A 198 2.01 -32.69 -19.31
C THR A 198 2.79 -32.21 -18.10
N MET A 199 3.90 -32.87 -17.77
CA MET A 199 4.82 -32.44 -16.73
C MET A 199 6.25 -32.41 -17.28
N PHE A 200 6.96 -31.29 -17.13
CA PHE A 200 8.34 -31.17 -17.61
C PHE A 200 9.24 -30.29 -16.75
N ASN A 201 10.56 -30.53 -16.78
CA ASN A 201 11.58 -29.78 -16.01
C ASN A 201 11.34 -29.77 -14.48
N THR A 202 11.45 -30.93 -13.83
CA THR A 202 11.44 -31.02 -12.35
C THR A 202 12.82 -31.34 -11.79
N GLY A 203 13.24 -30.67 -10.72
CA GLY A 203 14.57 -30.85 -10.11
C GLY A 203 14.82 -32.21 -9.44
N HIS A 204 13.78 -32.97 -9.08
CA HIS A 204 13.88 -34.36 -8.59
C HIS A 204 12.78 -35.21 -9.25
N GLU A 205 12.16 -36.14 -8.51
CA GLU A 205 11.07 -36.97 -9.02
C GLU A 205 9.90 -36.13 -9.55
N GLY A 206 9.34 -36.51 -10.69
CA GLY A 206 8.08 -35.90 -11.14
C GLY A 206 6.95 -36.22 -10.17
N ILE A 207 6.76 -37.51 -9.90
CA ILE A 207 5.74 -38.01 -8.98
C ILE A 207 6.35 -39.05 -8.04
N TYR A 208 6.19 -38.85 -6.73
CA TYR A 208 6.48 -39.85 -5.71
C TYR A 208 5.26 -40.05 -4.82
N VAL A 209 4.61 -41.22 -4.96
CA VAL A 209 3.49 -41.67 -4.13
C VAL A 209 3.87 -42.96 -3.40
N GLN A 210 3.70 -42.98 -2.08
CA GLN A 210 3.94 -44.13 -1.22
C GLN A 210 2.69 -44.49 -0.42
N GLY A 211 2.33 -45.78 -0.42
CA GLY A 211 1.39 -46.32 0.55
C GLY A 211 0.98 -47.76 0.28
N ASN A 212 0.43 -48.43 1.29
CA ASN A 212 -0.18 -49.74 1.16
C ASN A 212 -1.67 -49.57 0.80
N ASN A 213 -2.17 -50.38 -0.12
CA ASN A 213 -3.57 -50.34 -0.60
C ASN A 213 -3.96 -49.14 -1.47
N VAL A 214 -3.00 -48.47 -2.11
CA VAL A 214 -3.27 -47.32 -2.99
C VAL A 214 -3.73 -47.77 -4.38
N ILE A 215 -4.70 -47.07 -4.95
CA ILE A 215 -5.04 -47.12 -6.37
C ILE A 215 -4.28 -45.99 -7.06
N PHE A 216 -3.36 -46.34 -7.96
CA PHE A 216 -2.52 -45.39 -8.69
C PHE A 216 -2.86 -45.44 -10.19
N ARG A 217 -3.18 -44.29 -10.79
CA ARG A 217 -3.55 -44.16 -12.19
C ARG A 217 -2.74 -43.07 -12.88
N VAL A 218 -2.16 -43.40 -14.02
CA VAL A 218 -1.52 -42.46 -14.95
C VAL A 218 -2.06 -42.77 -16.34
N ASN A 219 -2.68 -41.79 -17.01
CA ASN A 219 -3.28 -42.04 -18.32
C ASN A 219 -3.19 -40.82 -19.24
N HIS A 220 -2.78 -41.00 -20.50
CA HIS A 220 -2.69 -39.88 -21.44
C HIS A 220 -1.78 -38.75 -20.92
N CYS A 221 -0.62 -39.09 -20.37
CA CYS A 221 0.33 -38.12 -19.85
C CYS A 221 1.61 -38.02 -20.69
N THR A 222 2.24 -36.86 -20.65
CA THR A 222 3.60 -36.65 -21.17
C THR A 222 4.51 -36.21 -20.03
N PHE A 223 5.51 -37.03 -19.70
CA PHE A 223 6.54 -36.71 -18.74
C PHE A 223 7.85 -36.47 -19.48
N ASP A 224 8.38 -35.24 -19.44
CA ASP A 224 9.59 -34.87 -20.19
C ASP A 224 10.64 -34.17 -19.33
N ASN A 225 11.91 -34.58 -19.43
CA ASN A 225 13.01 -33.92 -18.72
C ASN A 225 12.82 -33.84 -17.19
N LEU A 226 12.49 -34.98 -16.58
CA LEU A 226 12.25 -35.12 -15.13
C LEU A 226 13.33 -35.98 -14.48
N GLY A 227 13.54 -35.83 -13.17
CA GLY A 227 14.40 -36.73 -12.39
C GLY A 227 15.89 -36.38 -12.38
N TYR A 228 16.23 -35.09 -12.21
CA TYR A 228 17.62 -34.66 -11.99
C TYR A 228 18.21 -35.30 -10.71
N MET A 229 19.54 -35.29 -10.59
CA MET A 229 20.28 -35.92 -9.49
C MET A 229 19.98 -37.41 -9.31
N HIS A 230 19.88 -38.14 -10.44
CA HIS A 230 19.66 -39.59 -10.48
C HIS A 230 18.34 -40.07 -9.85
N HIS A 231 17.32 -39.20 -9.79
CA HIS A 231 15.99 -39.54 -9.30
C HIS A 231 15.10 -40.17 -10.39
N ASP A 232 13.84 -40.49 -10.06
CA ASP A 232 12.92 -41.25 -10.91
C ASP A 232 11.85 -40.33 -11.51
N MET A 233 11.46 -40.48 -12.77
CA MET A 233 10.37 -39.65 -13.32
C MET A 233 9.05 -39.92 -12.58
N VAL A 234 8.68 -41.19 -12.42
CA VAL A 234 7.48 -41.61 -11.67
C VAL A 234 7.81 -42.80 -10.75
N ARG A 235 7.49 -42.65 -9.46
CA ARG A 235 7.83 -43.60 -8.39
C ARG A 235 6.64 -43.97 -7.51
N PRO A 236 5.82 -44.95 -7.92
CA PRO A 236 4.81 -45.57 -7.07
C PRO A 236 5.44 -46.63 -6.15
N ARG A 237 5.30 -46.46 -4.82
CA ARG A 237 5.89 -47.36 -3.83
C ARG A 237 4.84 -48.02 -2.90
N PHE A 238 4.89 -49.35 -2.80
CA PHE A 238 4.01 -50.22 -2.01
C PHE A 238 2.55 -50.30 -2.50
N ILE A 239 2.32 -49.97 -3.77
CA ILE A 239 1.00 -49.83 -4.37
C ILE A 239 0.37 -51.20 -4.65
N THR A 240 -0.94 -51.34 -4.41
CA THR A 240 -1.67 -52.61 -4.59
C THR A 240 -2.40 -52.73 -5.92
N ASP A 241 -2.67 -51.60 -6.58
CA ASP A 241 -3.28 -51.55 -7.90
C ASP A 241 -2.81 -50.29 -8.63
N SER A 242 -1.84 -50.45 -9.52
CA SER A 242 -1.28 -49.38 -10.35
C SER A 242 -1.57 -49.63 -11.83
N GLN A 243 -1.99 -48.59 -12.56
CA GLN A 243 -2.12 -48.63 -14.02
C GLN A 243 -1.49 -47.39 -14.63
N ILE A 244 -0.56 -47.59 -15.56
CA ILE A 244 0.08 -46.54 -16.36
C ILE A 244 -0.23 -46.85 -17.82
N LYS A 245 -1.02 -46.00 -18.47
CA LYS A 245 -1.50 -46.23 -19.84
C LYS A 245 -1.38 -45.01 -20.73
N ASN A 246 -1.32 -45.21 -22.05
CA ASN A 246 -1.40 -44.15 -23.06
C ASN A 246 -0.40 -42.99 -22.83
N THR A 247 0.76 -43.25 -22.25
CA THR A 247 1.63 -42.22 -21.63
C THR A 247 3.03 -42.27 -22.24
N ILE A 248 3.63 -41.10 -22.44
CA ILE A 248 5.00 -40.95 -22.96
C ILE A 248 5.92 -40.52 -21.81
N PHE A 249 7.03 -41.25 -21.65
CA PHE A 249 8.17 -40.84 -20.86
C PHE A 249 9.29 -40.50 -21.84
N SER A 250 9.67 -39.23 -21.93
CA SER A 250 10.67 -38.79 -22.89
C SER A 250 11.77 -37.98 -22.24
N ASN A 251 13.00 -38.17 -22.69
CA ASN A 251 14.17 -37.35 -22.32
C ASN A 251 14.43 -37.27 -20.81
N VAL A 252 15.47 -37.96 -20.35
CA VAL A 252 15.98 -37.75 -19.00
C VAL A 252 17.10 -36.71 -18.97
N PRO A 253 17.25 -35.94 -17.88
CA PRO A 253 18.35 -35.00 -17.72
C PRO A 253 19.72 -35.70 -17.60
N GLU A 254 19.73 -36.93 -17.10
CA GLU A 254 20.95 -37.72 -16.87
C GLU A 254 20.72 -39.18 -17.26
N PRO A 255 21.72 -39.88 -17.84
CA PRO A 255 21.56 -41.28 -18.27
C PRO A 255 21.18 -42.27 -17.15
N GLN A 256 21.48 -41.93 -15.89
CA GLN A 256 21.18 -42.77 -14.71
C GLN A 256 19.76 -42.59 -14.18
N THR A 257 19.05 -41.54 -14.58
CA THR A 257 17.67 -41.26 -14.19
C THR A 257 16.75 -42.35 -14.71
N ARG A 258 15.92 -42.91 -13.83
CA ARG A 258 14.97 -43.97 -14.20
C ARG A 258 13.65 -43.36 -14.63
N ALA A 259 13.03 -43.94 -15.66
CA ALA A 259 11.67 -43.55 -16.02
C ALA A 259 10.68 -43.98 -14.94
N LEU A 260 10.83 -45.22 -14.46
CA LEU A 260 9.91 -45.84 -13.52
C LEU A 260 10.67 -46.63 -12.47
N LEU A 261 10.26 -46.46 -11.21
CA LEU A 261 10.64 -47.33 -10.10
C LEU A 261 9.38 -47.77 -9.36
N ILE A 262 9.02 -49.05 -9.51
CA ILE A 262 7.72 -49.58 -9.10
C ILE A 262 7.88 -50.64 -8.00
N TYR A 263 7.14 -50.47 -6.90
CA TYR A 263 6.97 -51.49 -5.86
C TYR A 263 5.49 -51.84 -5.71
N GLY A 264 5.12 -53.04 -6.15
CA GLY A 264 3.76 -53.58 -6.01
C GLY A 264 3.03 -53.78 -7.34
N ALA A 265 1.77 -54.21 -7.27
CA ALA A 265 1.05 -54.73 -8.43
C ALA A 265 0.72 -53.62 -9.44
N SER A 266 1.20 -53.75 -10.67
CA SER A 266 1.15 -52.68 -11.68
C SER A 266 0.94 -53.22 -13.09
N ILE A 267 0.17 -52.49 -13.90
CA ILE A 267 0.02 -52.70 -15.35
C ILE A 267 0.59 -51.49 -16.08
N VAL A 268 1.49 -51.72 -17.04
CA VAL A 268 2.00 -50.69 -17.96
C VAL A 268 1.69 -51.12 -19.39
N ASP A 269 0.90 -50.34 -20.13
CA ASP A 269 0.49 -50.67 -21.51
C ASP A 269 0.23 -49.42 -22.34
N TYR A 270 0.35 -49.48 -23.67
CA TYR A 270 0.21 -48.31 -24.56
C TYR A 270 1.12 -47.13 -24.16
N CYS A 271 2.37 -47.41 -23.77
CA CYS A 271 3.33 -46.39 -23.36
C CYS A 271 4.53 -46.35 -24.29
N ASP A 272 5.22 -45.22 -24.34
CA ASP A 272 6.53 -45.11 -24.97
C ASP A 272 7.57 -44.56 -23.99
N PHE A 273 8.77 -45.10 -24.08
CA PHE A 273 9.94 -44.76 -23.28
C PHE A 273 11.06 -44.30 -24.22
N TYR A 274 11.13 -42.99 -24.50
CA TYR A 274 12.05 -42.41 -25.46
C TYR A 274 13.20 -41.66 -24.78
N ASN A 275 14.44 -42.09 -25.01
CA ASN A 275 15.62 -41.43 -24.42
C ASN A 275 15.52 -41.30 -22.90
N VAL A 276 15.17 -42.40 -22.24
CA VAL A 276 15.06 -42.52 -20.78
C VAL A 276 16.00 -43.61 -20.26
N GLY A 277 16.34 -43.56 -18.97
CA GLY A 277 17.11 -44.61 -18.31
C GLY A 277 16.27 -45.83 -17.93
N ALA A 278 16.71 -46.60 -16.92
CA ALA A 278 16.12 -47.89 -16.60
C ALA A 278 14.66 -47.81 -16.12
N ILE A 279 13.95 -48.93 -16.28
CA ILE A 279 12.66 -49.21 -15.65
C ILE A 279 12.91 -50.31 -14.61
N ASP A 280 12.80 -49.96 -13.33
CA ASP A 280 13.07 -50.88 -12.22
C ASP A 280 11.76 -51.37 -11.61
N ILE A 281 11.59 -52.70 -11.56
CA ILE A 281 10.42 -53.38 -11.00
C ILE A 281 10.91 -54.28 -9.87
N HIS A 282 10.47 -54.00 -8.64
CA HIS A 282 10.98 -54.70 -7.46
C HIS A 282 10.32 -56.08 -7.22
N ASP A 283 9.06 -56.27 -7.64
CA ASP A 283 8.36 -57.55 -7.60
C ASP A 283 7.72 -57.83 -8.96
N THR A 284 8.39 -58.65 -9.76
CA THR A 284 7.95 -58.99 -11.12
C THR A 284 6.79 -59.99 -11.14
N SER A 285 6.45 -60.62 -10.00
CA SER A 285 5.36 -61.62 -9.95
C SER A 285 3.96 -61.03 -9.99
N VAL A 286 3.86 -59.72 -9.68
CA VAL A 286 2.60 -58.95 -9.64
C VAL A 286 2.61 -57.80 -10.65
N PHE A 287 3.58 -57.77 -11.56
CA PHE A 287 3.74 -56.74 -12.58
C PHE A 287 3.37 -57.29 -13.97
N ASP A 288 2.66 -56.49 -14.76
CA ASP A 288 2.29 -56.81 -16.15
C ASP A 288 2.76 -55.72 -17.13
N PHE A 289 3.62 -56.09 -18.06
CA PHE A 289 3.93 -55.30 -19.26
C PHE A 289 2.97 -55.73 -20.37
N GLY A 290 2.04 -54.85 -20.72
CA GLY A 290 1.14 -55.09 -21.84
C GLY A 290 1.88 -55.17 -23.18
N GLU A 291 1.22 -55.77 -24.18
CA GLU A 291 1.82 -56.02 -25.50
C GLU A 291 2.12 -54.73 -26.30
N ASN A 292 1.59 -53.58 -25.88
CA ASN A 292 1.66 -52.33 -26.63
C ASN A 292 2.68 -51.32 -26.06
N VAL A 293 3.69 -51.77 -25.30
CA VAL A 293 4.76 -50.88 -24.81
C VAL A 293 5.87 -50.73 -25.85
N LEU A 294 6.20 -49.47 -26.15
CA LEU A 294 7.25 -49.04 -27.09
C LEU A 294 8.49 -48.56 -26.34
N PHE A 295 9.64 -48.65 -27.02
CA PHE A 295 10.90 -48.14 -26.53
C PHE A 295 11.62 -47.39 -27.65
N ASN A 296 12.11 -46.19 -27.32
CA ASN A 296 12.91 -45.33 -28.19
C ASN A 296 12.22 -44.96 -29.52
N VAL A 297 10.90 -44.72 -29.49
CA VAL A 297 10.19 -44.12 -30.63
C VAL A 297 10.13 -42.61 -30.45
N ASP A 298 10.72 -41.85 -31.38
CA ASP A 298 10.73 -40.38 -31.28
C ASP A 298 9.29 -39.82 -31.28
N PRO A 299 8.87 -39.08 -30.24
CA PRO A 299 7.53 -38.51 -30.16
C PRO A 299 7.22 -37.48 -31.25
N GLN A 300 8.23 -36.80 -31.80
CA GLN A 300 8.07 -35.69 -32.76
C GLN A 300 7.10 -34.61 -32.26
N TYR A 301 7.46 -33.97 -31.15
CA TYR A 301 6.67 -32.86 -30.60
C TYR A 301 6.67 -31.64 -31.51
N ALA A 302 5.54 -30.91 -31.55
CA ALA A 302 5.39 -29.71 -32.37
C ALA A 302 6.32 -28.56 -31.96
N ASP A 303 6.48 -28.28 -30.66
CA ASP A 303 7.41 -27.26 -30.15
C ASP A 303 7.73 -27.53 -28.66
N ARG A 304 8.57 -28.55 -28.43
CA ARG A 304 8.97 -29.02 -27.08
C ARG A 304 9.56 -27.91 -26.21
N GLU A 305 10.41 -27.06 -26.79
CA GLU A 305 11.12 -26.01 -26.03
C GLU A 305 10.18 -24.98 -25.42
N ASN A 306 9.03 -24.72 -26.07
CA ASN A 306 7.99 -23.82 -25.58
C ASN A 306 6.83 -24.58 -24.93
N GLY A 307 7.06 -25.80 -24.42
CA GLY A 307 6.05 -26.59 -23.71
C GLY A 307 4.87 -27.08 -24.56
N ASN A 308 4.99 -27.05 -25.88
CA ASN A 308 3.97 -27.58 -26.80
C ASN A 308 4.31 -29.02 -27.21
N PHE A 309 3.86 -29.96 -26.37
CA PHE A 309 4.06 -31.40 -26.53
C PHE A 309 3.04 -32.07 -27.46
N THR A 310 2.44 -31.33 -28.38
CA THR A 310 1.52 -31.90 -29.37
C THR A 310 2.28 -32.88 -30.26
N ILE A 311 1.81 -34.13 -30.32
CA ILE A 311 2.33 -35.14 -31.24
C ILE A 311 1.93 -34.79 -32.68
N LEU A 312 2.91 -34.67 -33.57
CA LEU A 312 2.65 -34.40 -34.98
C LEU A 312 1.98 -35.60 -35.66
N GLU A 313 1.13 -35.35 -36.66
CA GLU A 313 0.46 -36.42 -37.45
C GLU A 313 1.45 -37.38 -38.14
N SER A 314 2.69 -36.92 -38.38
CA SER A 314 3.77 -37.73 -38.93
C SER A 314 4.38 -38.73 -37.94
N SER A 315 4.10 -38.56 -36.63
CA SER A 315 4.66 -39.39 -35.58
C SER A 315 4.05 -40.78 -35.58
N PRO A 316 4.85 -41.85 -35.40
CA PRO A 316 4.31 -43.20 -35.19
C PRO A 316 3.39 -43.30 -33.96
N LEU A 317 3.50 -42.36 -33.02
CA LEU A 317 2.73 -42.33 -31.78
C LEU A 317 1.33 -41.71 -31.95
N TYR A 318 1.02 -41.12 -33.12
CA TYR A 318 -0.20 -40.31 -33.32
C TYR A 318 -1.52 -41.09 -33.29
N ASN A 319 -1.53 -42.38 -33.64
CA ASN A 319 -2.74 -43.24 -33.61
C ASN A 319 -2.51 -44.50 -32.76
N TYR A 320 -1.66 -44.40 -31.74
CA TYR A 320 -1.15 -45.55 -31.01
C TYR A 320 -1.89 -45.84 -29.70
N ALA A 321 -2.67 -44.89 -29.17
CA ALA A 321 -3.39 -45.08 -27.92
C ALA A 321 -4.48 -46.16 -28.03
N GLU A 322 -4.94 -46.68 -26.89
CA GLU A 322 -5.98 -47.71 -26.77
C GLU A 322 -7.29 -47.30 -27.48
N ASN A 323 -7.55 -45.99 -27.60
CA ASN A 323 -8.72 -45.42 -28.29
C ASN A 323 -8.48 -45.09 -29.78
N GLY A 324 -7.29 -45.38 -30.32
CA GLY A 324 -6.89 -45.09 -31.70
C GLY A 324 -6.39 -43.66 -31.97
N GLY A 325 -6.25 -42.82 -30.94
CA GLY A 325 -5.65 -41.48 -31.03
C GLY A 325 -4.18 -41.43 -30.59
N PRO A 326 -3.60 -40.24 -30.33
CA PRO A 326 -2.22 -40.13 -29.92
C PRO A 326 -2.03 -40.61 -28.48
N ILE A 327 -0.92 -41.31 -28.21
CA ILE A 327 -0.43 -41.46 -26.82
C ILE A 327 0.20 -40.14 -26.35
N GLY A 328 0.33 -39.97 -25.02
CA GLY A 328 0.70 -38.69 -24.43
C GLY A 328 -0.51 -37.79 -24.14
N ASP A 329 -0.25 -36.53 -23.78
CA ASP A 329 -1.29 -35.53 -23.49
C ASP A 329 -2.03 -35.09 -24.77
N PRO A 330 -3.31 -35.49 -24.96
CA PRO A 330 -4.07 -35.18 -26.17
C PRO A 330 -4.44 -33.69 -26.26
N LYS A 331 -4.33 -32.93 -25.16
CA LYS A 331 -4.66 -31.51 -25.09
C LYS A 331 -3.43 -30.60 -25.05
N ALA A 332 -2.23 -31.12 -25.31
CA ALA A 332 -0.99 -30.33 -25.31
C ALA A 332 -1.07 -29.07 -26.20
N ALA A 333 -1.76 -29.13 -27.34
CA ALA A 333 -1.96 -27.99 -28.24
C ALA A 333 -2.79 -26.84 -27.64
N GLN A 334 -3.66 -27.14 -26.67
CA GLN A 334 -4.53 -26.19 -25.99
C GLN A 334 -3.83 -25.54 -24.79
N LYS A 335 -2.75 -26.16 -24.31
CA LYS A 335 -1.98 -25.75 -23.12
C LYS A 335 -0.65 -25.09 -23.49
N LYS A 336 -0.51 -24.59 -24.73
CA LYS A 336 0.76 -24.03 -25.23
C LYS A 336 1.28 -22.94 -24.31
N LEU A 337 2.53 -23.09 -23.92
CA LEU A 337 3.26 -22.09 -23.17
C LEU A 337 3.87 -21.05 -24.11
N PHE A 338 3.89 -19.81 -23.64
CA PHE A 338 4.93 -18.87 -24.06
C PHE A 338 5.96 -18.86 -22.94
N ILE A 339 7.06 -19.61 -23.08
CA ILE A 339 8.22 -19.47 -22.19
C ILE A 339 9.10 -18.37 -22.78
N PRO A 340 9.25 -17.21 -22.12
CA PRO A 340 10.21 -16.21 -22.53
C PRO A 340 11.60 -16.81 -22.71
N LYS A 341 12.14 -16.78 -23.92
CA LYS A 341 13.54 -17.11 -24.15
C LYS A 341 14.41 -15.97 -23.64
N ILE A 342 15.48 -16.29 -22.93
CA ILE A 342 16.53 -15.34 -22.59
C ILE A 342 17.56 -15.32 -23.74
N HIS A 343 17.71 -14.17 -24.37
CA HIS A 343 18.74 -13.90 -25.37
C HIS A 343 19.87 -13.13 -24.69
N LYS A 344 21.04 -13.76 -24.59
CA LYS A 344 22.26 -13.13 -24.07
C LYS A 344 22.82 -12.21 -25.14
N VAL A 345 22.95 -10.92 -24.83
CA VAL A 345 23.39 -9.86 -25.75
C VAL A 345 24.76 -9.36 -25.30
N GLY A 346 25.74 -9.39 -26.20
CA GLY A 346 27.07 -8.83 -26.03
C GLY A 346 27.21 -7.41 -26.60
N LEU A 347 28.44 -6.88 -26.56
CA LEU A 347 28.77 -5.52 -27.02
C LEU A 347 28.96 -5.38 -28.54
N ALA A 348 28.66 -6.40 -29.35
CA ALA A 348 28.85 -6.23 -30.79
C ALA A 348 27.91 -5.13 -31.33
N HIS A 349 28.39 -4.39 -32.31
CA HIS A 349 27.67 -3.24 -32.87
C HIS A 349 26.29 -3.66 -33.39
N ASN A 350 25.22 -2.96 -32.99
CA ASN A 350 23.81 -3.32 -33.26
C ASN A 350 23.33 -4.68 -32.73
N GLU A 351 24.09 -5.41 -31.90
CA GLU A 351 23.70 -6.74 -31.44
C GLU A 351 22.38 -6.74 -30.65
N LEU A 352 22.12 -5.69 -29.87
CA LEU A 352 20.84 -5.51 -29.18
C LEU A 352 19.66 -5.37 -30.15
N TYR A 353 19.85 -4.64 -31.26
CA TYR A 353 18.84 -4.51 -32.30
C TYR A 353 18.60 -5.83 -33.04
N ASP A 354 19.66 -6.55 -33.38
CA ASP A 354 19.55 -7.84 -34.06
C ASP A 354 18.90 -8.91 -33.15
N SER A 355 19.19 -8.86 -31.85
CA SER A 355 18.57 -9.72 -30.84
C SER A 355 17.07 -9.43 -30.69
N LEU A 356 16.67 -8.15 -30.68
CA LEU A 356 15.26 -7.75 -30.63
C LEU A 356 14.46 -8.25 -31.85
N LYS A 357 15.08 -8.28 -33.04
CA LYS A 357 14.42 -8.78 -34.26
C LYS A 357 14.05 -10.25 -34.17
N VAL A 358 14.93 -11.08 -33.62
CA VAL A 358 14.70 -12.54 -33.51
C VAL A 358 13.90 -12.91 -32.27
N ALA A 359 13.80 -12.03 -31.29
CA ALA A 359 13.02 -12.22 -30.08
C ALA A 359 11.51 -12.33 -30.37
N LYS A 360 10.85 -13.23 -29.64
CA LYS A 360 9.42 -13.48 -29.67
C LYS A 360 8.72 -12.72 -28.53
N ASN A 361 7.38 -12.64 -28.58
CA ASN A 361 6.55 -11.88 -27.65
C ASN A 361 6.60 -12.40 -26.21
N GLY A 362 7.40 -11.79 -25.35
CA GLY A 362 7.57 -12.12 -23.94
C GLY A 362 9.03 -12.39 -23.58
N ASP A 363 9.91 -12.57 -24.57
CA ASP A 363 11.33 -12.84 -24.41
C ASP A 363 12.08 -11.77 -23.60
N VAL A 364 13.26 -12.14 -23.10
CA VAL A 364 14.17 -11.28 -22.35
C VAL A 364 15.45 -11.09 -23.14
N LEU A 365 15.88 -9.85 -23.34
CA LEU A 365 17.20 -9.50 -23.85
C LEU A 365 18.08 -9.13 -22.65
N GLU A 366 19.01 -10.01 -22.31
CA GLU A 366 19.90 -9.83 -21.16
C GLU A 366 21.27 -9.33 -21.63
N LEU A 367 21.62 -8.09 -21.25
CA LEU A 367 22.88 -7.45 -21.58
C LEU A 367 23.97 -7.98 -20.65
N THR A 368 24.92 -8.72 -21.20
CA THR A 368 25.85 -9.58 -20.45
C THR A 368 27.14 -8.91 -20.02
N GLN A 369 27.38 -7.68 -20.49
CA GLN A 369 28.63 -6.96 -20.26
C GLN A 369 28.35 -5.50 -19.92
N SER A 370 29.13 -4.94 -18.99
CA SER A 370 29.25 -3.49 -18.82
C SER A 370 29.92 -2.87 -20.04
N GLY A 371 29.39 -1.77 -20.56
CA GLY A 371 29.89 -1.10 -21.76
C GLY A 371 28.79 -0.46 -22.59
N GLU A 372 29.17 0.08 -23.75
CA GLU A 372 28.26 0.78 -24.66
C GLU A 372 27.66 -0.17 -25.71
N TYR A 373 26.33 -0.23 -25.76
CA TYR A 373 25.55 -0.94 -26.77
C TYR A 373 25.09 0.09 -27.80
N LEU A 374 25.91 0.26 -28.84
CA LEU A 374 25.69 1.25 -29.89
C LEU A 374 24.61 0.80 -30.89
N LEU A 375 23.66 1.69 -31.15
CA LEU A 375 22.51 1.44 -32.03
C LEU A 375 22.52 2.40 -33.22
N ASP A 376 22.78 1.90 -34.43
CA ASP A 376 22.51 2.65 -35.67
C ASP A 376 21.05 2.53 -36.09
N SER A 377 20.30 1.59 -35.52
CA SER A 377 18.89 1.34 -35.83
C SER A 377 18.00 1.52 -34.60
N LEU A 378 16.77 1.95 -34.84
CA LEU A 378 15.77 2.18 -33.80
C LEU A 378 15.23 0.86 -33.23
N LEU A 379 15.01 0.83 -31.91
CA LEU A 379 14.38 -0.31 -31.24
C LEU A 379 12.86 -0.16 -31.29
N ILE A 380 12.25 -0.83 -32.27
CA ILE A 380 10.80 -0.89 -32.46
C ILE A 380 10.22 -1.98 -31.57
N ILE A 381 9.32 -1.58 -30.68
CA ILE A 381 8.66 -2.46 -29.72
C ILE A 381 7.23 -2.72 -30.19
N ASP A 382 7.03 -3.80 -30.94
CA ASP A 382 5.74 -4.27 -31.48
C ASP A 382 5.22 -5.53 -30.76
N LYS A 383 5.93 -5.95 -29.72
CA LYS A 383 5.67 -7.13 -28.90
C LYS A 383 6.03 -6.84 -27.44
N THR A 384 5.64 -7.73 -26.55
CA THR A 384 6.11 -7.71 -25.16
C THR A 384 7.59 -8.09 -25.12
N ILE A 385 8.44 -7.25 -24.53
CA ILE A 385 9.87 -7.54 -24.39
C ILE A 385 10.42 -6.97 -23.09
N SER A 386 11.31 -7.72 -22.46
CA SER A 386 12.14 -7.21 -21.35
C SER A 386 13.57 -7.01 -21.81
N ILE A 387 14.20 -5.90 -21.43
CA ILE A 387 15.62 -5.63 -21.66
C ILE A 387 16.24 -5.36 -20.30
N VAL A 388 17.17 -6.22 -19.89
CA VAL A 388 17.70 -6.24 -18.53
C VAL A 388 19.21 -6.33 -18.52
N ALA A 389 19.85 -5.69 -17.55
CA ALA A 389 21.24 -5.95 -17.23
C ALA A 389 21.38 -7.35 -16.59
N SER A 390 22.46 -8.07 -16.92
CA SER A 390 22.83 -9.29 -16.20
C SER A 390 23.19 -8.97 -14.74
N GLN A 391 23.09 -9.98 -13.89
CA GLN A 391 23.50 -9.87 -12.49
C GLN A 391 25.03 -9.67 -12.41
N ASP A 392 25.49 -9.01 -11.34
CA ASP A 392 26.91 -8.81 -11.02
C ASP A 392 27.75 -7.95 -11.99
N LEU A 393 27.11 -7.17 -12.86
CA LEU A 393 27.84 -6.21 -13.70
C LEU A 393 28.49 -5.09 -12.86
N LEU A 394 29.72 -4.73 -13.19
CA LEU A 394 30.50 -3.68 -12.51
C LEU A 394 29.86 -2.29 -12.67
N SER A 395 29.19 -2.06 -13.79
CA SER A 395 28.40 -0.86 -14.08
C SER A 395 27.23 -1.19 -15.00
N LYS A 396 26.20 -0.33 -15.00
CA LYS A 396 25.02 -0.48 -15.85
C LYS A 396 25.42 -0.47 -17.34
N PRO A 397 24.88 -1.38 -18.17
CA PRO A 397 25.02 -1.31 -19.63
C PRO A 397 24.48 0.02 -20.17
N ILE A 398 25.27 0.68 -21.02
CA ILE A 398 24.93 1.98 -21.59
C ILE A 398 24.33 1.77 -22.98
N ILE A 399 23.05 2.09 -23.17
CA ILE A 399 22.39 2.04 -24.48
C ILE A 399 22.43 3.43 -25.11
N LYS A 400 23.00 3.52 -26.31
CA LYS A 400 23.19 4.78 -27.04
C LYS A 400 22.66 4.70 -28.46
N ASN A 401 21.97 5.75 -28.89
CA ASN A 401 21.66 5.94 -30.31
C ASN A 401 22.91 6.50 -31.02
N ASN A 402 23.43 5.76 -31.98
CA ASN A 402 24.56 6.14 -32.83
C ASN A 402 24.12 6.49 -34.27
N ASN A 403 22.81 6.59 -34.53
CA ASN A 403 22.28 6.92 -35.85
C ASN A 403 22.44 8.43 -36.15
N PRO A 404 23.15 8.82 -37.23
CA PRO A 404 23.36 10.23 -37.59
C PRO A 404 22.12 10.93 -38.18
N ASN A 405 21.00 10.22 -38.37
CA ASN A 405 19.81 10.76 -39.02
C ASN A 405 18.94 11.58 -38.04
N LEU A 406 18.82 12.87 -38.32
CA LEU A 406 18.02 13.85 -37.55
C LEU A 406 16.52 13.53 -37.44
N SER A 407 15.97 12.69 -38.33
CA SER A 407 14.56 12.27 -38.30
C SER A 407 14.28 11.10 -37.35
N THR A 408 15.34 10.42 -36.87
CA THR A 408 15.26 9.22 -36.02
C THR A 408 15.99 9.45 -34.68
N ARG A 409 15.76 10.61 -34.06
CA ARG A 409 16.38 11.00 -32.78
C ARG A 409 15.65 10.39 -31.58
N TYR A 410 15.51 9.07 -31.55
CA TYR A 410 15.04 8.36 -30.37
C TYR A 410 15.67 6.97 -30.23
N ILE A 411 15.54 6.30 -29.08
CA ILE A 411 16.08 4.94 -28.89
C ILE A 411 14.97 3.91 -29.05
N PHE A 412 13.90 4.05 -28.27
CA PHE A 412 12.78 3.11 -28.24
C PHE A 412 11.50 3.73 -28.82
N GLU A 413 10.78 2.99 -29.66
CA GLU A 413 9.43 3.32 -30.11
C GLU A 413 8.44 2.18 -29.82
N ILE A 414 7.44 2.46 -28.98
CA ILE A 414 6.35 1.51 -28.68
C ILE A 414 5.27 1.61 -29.75
N GLN A 415 4.98 0.50 -30.41
CA GLN A 415 3.95 0.35 -31.45
C GLN A 415 2.81 -0.57 -30.98
N THR A 416 1.82 -0.81 -31.85
CA THR A 416 0.70 -1.73 -31.59
C THR A 416 1.22 -3.13 -31.21
N GLY A 417 0.76 -3.65 -30.07
CA GLY A 417 1.22 -4.94 -29.50
C GLY A 417 2.44 -4.83 -28.57
N GLY A 418 3.09 -3.66 -28.51
CA GLY A 418 4.29 -3.42 -27.72
C GLY A 418 4.05 -3.27 -26.22
N ASN A 419 4.85 -3.96 -25.41
CA ASN A 419 5.02 -3.68 -23.98
C ASN A 419 6.51 -3.71 -23.66
N LEU A 420 7.01 -2.69 -22.95
CA LEU A 420 8.45 -2.52 -22.71
C LEU A 420 8.77 -2.55 -21.21
N PHE A 421 9.66 -3.46 -20.83
CA PHE A 421 10.21 -3.56 -19.48
C PHE A 421 11.72 -3.33 -19.53
N LEU A 422 12.23 -2.34 -18.80
CA LEU A 422 13.65 -1.99 -18.76
C LEU A 422 14.15 -2.13 -17.33
N LYS A 423 15.28 -2.82 -17.12
CA LYS A 423 15.88 -2.98 -15.78
C LYS A 423 17.40 -2.88 -15.76
N GLY A 424 17.94 -2.05 -14.86
CA GLY A 424 19.37 -2.02 -14.59
C GLY A 424 20.22 -1.31 -15.67
N LEU A 425 19.62 -0.43 -16.48
CA LEU A 425 20.25 0.13 -17.69
C LEU A 425 20.64 1.62 -17.51
N ASP A 426 21.67 2.07 -18.22
CA ASP A 426 21.92 3.50 -18.46
C ASP A 426 21.50 3.82 -19.90
N ILE A 427 20.52 4.69 -20.08
CA ILE A 427 19.97 5.07 -21.37
C ILE A 427 20.42 6.50 -21.64
N ASP A 428 21.46 6.61 -22.48
CA ASP A 428 22.17 7.86 -22.72
C ASP A 428 21.72 8.46 -24.06
N GLY A 429 21.14 9.67 -23.98
CA GLY A 429 20.69 10.43 -25.14
C GLY A 429 21.82 11.10 -25.92
N MET A 430 23.06 11.14 -25.39
CA MET A 430 24.21 11.67 -26.12
C MET A 430 24.76 10.62 -27.07
N ALA A 431 24.56 10.85 -28.36
CA ALA A 431 25.27 10.11 -29.40
C ALA A 431 26.74 10.58 -29.46
N ASP A 432 27.67 9.73 -29.91
CA ASP A 432 29.03 10.13 -30.31
C ASP A 432 29.05 10.99 -31.59
N THR A 433 27.88 11.52 -31.97
CA THR A 433 27.64 12.36 -33.14
C THR A 433 27.16 13.74 -32.68
N GLU A 434 27.29 14.78 -33.51
CA GLU A 434 26.84 16.15 -33.20
C GLU A 434 25.31 16.28 -32.95
N THR A 435 24.56 15.17 -32.90
CA THR A 435 23.09 15.13 -32.88
C THR A 435 22.52 14.24 -31.76
N PRO A 436 22.33 14.77 -30.55
CA PRO A 436 21.74 14.02 -29.43
C PRO A 436 20.30 13.55 -29.69
N ALA A 437 19.87 12.52 -28.95
CA ALA A 437 18.52 11.98 -28.99
C ALA A 437 17.49 12.99 -28.49
N LYS A 438 16.39 13.13 -29.25
CA LYS A 438 15.25 13.97 -28.90
C LYS A 438 14.37 13.26 -27.86
N TYR A 439 14.17 11.95 -27.98
CA TYR A 439 13.41 11.16 -27.02
C TYR A 439 14.18 9.90 -26.64
N LEU A 440 14.26 9.51 -25.38
CA LEU A 440 14.80 8.16 -25.09
C LEU A 440 13.75 7.12 -25.47
N ILE A 441 12.53 7.31 -24.98
CA ILE A 441 11.38 6.44 -25.23
C ILE A 441 10.23 7.27 -25.80
N LYS A 442 9.57 6.77 -26.83
CA LYS A 442 8.30 7.34 -27.31
C LYS A 442 7.32 6.26 -27.73
N THR A 443 6.06 6.63 -27.89
CA THR A 443 5.10 5.81 -28.65
C THR A 443 5.14 6.16 -30.14
N ALA A 444 4.59 5.29 -30.98
CA ALA A 444 4.10 5.66 -32.29
C ALA A 444 3.00 6.72 -32.17
N SER A 445 2.67 7.38 -33.29
CA SER A 445 1.60 8.38 -33.33
C SER A 445 0.22 7.80 -33.05
N SER A 446 0.04 6.50 -33.29
CA SER A 446 -1.16 5.72 -32.98
C SER A 446 -0.75 4.31 -32.52
N VAL A 447 -1.38 3.80 -31.46
CA VAL A 447 -1.17 2.46 -30.91
C VAL A 447 -2.53 1.84 -30.64
N SER A 448 -2.87 0.77 -31.38
CA SER A 448 -4.11 0.04 -31.16
C SER A 448 -3.98 -0.87 -29.91
N GLY A 449 -4.97 -0.81 -29.03
CA GLY A 449 -4.95 -1.51 -27.75
C GLY A 449 -4.15 -0.77 -26.69
N LYS A 450 -3.86 -1.47 -25.58
CA LYS A 450 -3.13 -0.90 -24.44
C LYS A 450 -1.66 -1.31 -24.47
N TYR A 451 -0.78 -0.46 -23.97
CA TYR A 451 0.63 -0.79 -23.73
C TYR A 451 1.02 -0.60 -22.27
N LYS A 452 2.14 -1.23 -21.88
CA LYS A 452 2.82 -1.02 -20.59
C LYS A 452 4.24 -0.54 -20.82
N LEU A 453 4.66 0.41 -19.99
CA LEU A 453 6.05 0.85 -19.88
C LEU A 453 6.48 0.76 -18.41
N ILE A 454 7.42 -0.12 -18.10
CA ILE A 454 7.97 -0.29 -16.75
C ILE A 454 9.48 -0.09 -16.84
N VAL A 455 10.00 0.82 -16.03
CA VAL A 455 11.42 1.16 -15.98
C VAL A 455 11.86 1.06 -14.52
N ASP A 456 12.74 0.11 -14.22
CA ASP A 456 13.22 -0.17 -12.87
C ASP A 456 14.74 -0.10 -12.80
N ASP A 457 15.27 0.58 -11.78
CA ASP A 457 16.72 0.68 -11.56
C ASP A 457 17.48 1.15 -12.81
N CYS A 458 16.97 2.18 -13.50
CA CYS A 458 17.60 2.71 -14.71
C CYS A 458 18.05 4.16 -14.54
N ILE A 459 19.08 4.54 -15.30
CA ILE A 459 19.50 5.92 -15.50
C ILE A 459 18.97 6.36 -16.88
N LEU A 460 18.29 7.50 -16.94
CA LEU A 460 17.79 8.08 -18.20
C LEU A 460 18.33 9.50 -18.29
N ARG A 461 19.23 9.77 -19.24
CA ARG A 461 19.97 11.04 -19.23
C ARG A 461 20.21 11.67 -20.58
N ASP A 462 20.48 12.96 -20.53
CA ASP A 462 21.11 13.74 -21.59
C ASP A 462 20.33 13.75 -22.93
N VAL A 463 19.06 14.18 -22.90
CA VAL A 463 18.24 14.41 -24.11
C VAL A 463 18.33 15.86 -24.60
N VAL A 464 18.30 16.07 -25.92
CA VAL A 464 18.57 17.37 -26.61
C VAL A 464 18.14 18.59 -25.79
N SER A 465 19.13 19.34 -25.31
CA SER A 465 18.99 20.46 -24.38
C SER A 465 18.46 21.76 -25.01
N GLY A 466 18.23 21.81 -26.33
CA GLY A 466 17.94 23.05 -27.07
C GLY A 466 16.46 23.48 -27.20
N SER A 467 15.49 22.55 -27.31
CA SER A 467 14.08 22.94 -27.51
C SER A 467 12.98 21.90 -27.28
N ASP A 468 13.20 20.58 -27.44
CA ASP A 468 12.12 19.57 -27.42
C ASP A 468 12.54 18.15 -26.94
N GLY A 469 13.47 18.04 -25.97
CA GLY A 469 13.87 16.75 -25.40
C GLY A 469 12.85 16.16 -24.40
N ASN A 470 12.59 14.85 -24.42
CA ASN A 470 11.83 14.15 -23.36
C ASN A 470 12.47 12.79 -23.02
N PHE A 471 12.44 12.36 -21.76
CA PHE A 471 12.80 10.96 -21.41
C PHE A 471 11.73 10.01 -21.95
N PHE A 472 10.46 10.36 -21.75
CA PHE A 472 9.33 9.62 -22.29
C PHE A 472 8.28 10.54 -22.90
N ARG A 473 7.81 10.18 -24.10
CA ARG A 473 6.72 10.86 -24.81
C ARG A 473 5.64 9.89 -25.30
N ALA A 474 4.41 10.08 -24.82
CA ALA A 474 3.21 9.44 -25.38
C ALA A 474 2.44 10.40 -26.30
N TYR A 475 2.00 9.90 -27.45
CA TYR A 475 1.15 10.62 -28.41
C TYR A 475 -0.35 10.41 -28.11
N GLY A 476 -1.20 11.30 -28.63
CA GLY A 476 -2.61 11.37 -28.26
C GLY A 476 -3.48 10.16 -28.64
N ASP A 477 -3.17 9.45 -29.73
CA ASP A 477 -3.92 8.26 -30.15
C ASP A 477 -3.32 6.96 -29.58
N THR A 478 -3.01 6.98 -28.28
CA THR A 478 -2.40 5.84 -27.57
C THR A 478 -2.98 5.73 -26.16
N PHE A 479 -3.05 4.52 -25.60
CA PHE A 479 -3.54 4.27 -24.24
C PHE A 479 -2.58 3.39 -23.46
N ALA A 480 -1.97 3.92 -22.40
CA ALA A 480 -1.16 3.11 -21.48
C ALA A 480 -2.03 2.46 -20.40
N ASP A 481 -1.89 1.16 -20.18
CA ASP A 481 -2.46 0.50 -18.99
C ASP A 481 -1.67 0.91 -17.73
N SER A 482 -0.33 0.93 -17.83
CA SER A 482 0.55 1.39 -16.75
C SER A 482 1.85 2.00 -17.29
N VAL A 483 2.26 3.11 -16.70
CA VAL A 483 3.60 3.69 -16.86
C VAL A 483 4.24 3.80 -15.48
N LYS A 484 5.35 3.09 -15.24
CA LYS A 484 6.03 3.08 -13.94
C LYS A 484 7.53 3.35 -14.08
N PHE A 485 8.04 4.21 -13.21
CA PHE A 485 9.47 4.46 -13.02
C PHE A 485 9.84 4.22 -11.57
N THR A 486 10.66 3.20 -11.29
CA THR A 486 11.05 2.85 -9.92
C THR A 486 12.57 2.78 -9.82
N ASN A 487 13.16 3.22 -8.71
CA ASN A 487 14.62 3.22 -8.53
C ASN A 487 15.38 3.95 -9.66
N CYS A 488 14.78 4.93 -10.32
CA CYS A 488 15.33 5.56 -11.51
C CYS A 488 16.07 6.87 -11.20
N VAL A 489 17.08 7.22 -11.98
CA VAL A 489 17.69 8.57 -11.97
C VAL A 489 17.49 9.19 -13.35
N LEU A 490 16.74 10.29 -13.44
CA LEU A 490 16.42 10.94 -14.71
C LEU A 490 16.95 12.38 -14.72
N TYR A 491 17.83 12.73 -15.67
CA TYR A 491 18.44 14.07 -15.64
C TYR A 491 18.89 14.65 -16.97
N ASN A 492 19.11 15.97 -16.98
CA ASN A 492 19.50 16.75 -18.16
C ASN A 492 18.49 16.63 -19.32
N CYS A 493 17.26 17.11 -19.10
CA CYS A 493 16.22 17.11 -20.11
C CYS A 493 15.96 18.51 -20.69
N GLY A 494 15.97 18.62 -22.02
CA GLY A 494 15.76 19.89 -22.72
C GLY A 494 14.34 20.45 -22.73
N LYS A 495 13.31 19.69 -22.32
CA LYS A 495 11.93 20.17 -22.19
C LYS A 495 11.20 19.51 -21.03
N GLU A 496 10.09 18.80 -21.25
CA GLU A 496 9.38 18.07 -20.21
C GLU A 496 10.06 16.70 -19.97
N GLY A 497 10.20 16.23 -18.74
CA GLY A 497 10.84 14.93 -18.47
C GLY A 497 9.99 13.78 -19.01
N ILE A 498 8.85 13.55 -18.37
CA ILE A 498 7.84 12.56 -18.76
C ILE A 498 6.59 13.30 -19.24
N ARG A 499 6.21 13.06 -20.50
CA ARG A 499 5.10 13.74 -21.18
C ARG A 499 4.05 12.76 -21.67
N ILE A 500 2.87 12.81 -21.06
CA ILE A 500 1.68 12.05 -21.44
C ILE A 500 0.49 13.02 -21.43
N LYS A 501 0.31 13.83 -22.49
CA LYS A 501 -0.68 14.93 -22.46
C LYS A 501 -1.38 15.26 -23.77
N ASP A 502 -1.09 14.53 -24.85
CA ASP A 502 -1.50 14.94 -26.19
C ASP A 502 -2.98 14.55 -26.53
N ALA A 503 -3.74 13.93 -25.61
CA ALA A 503 -5.21 13.70 -25.69
C ALA A 503 -5.84 13.27 -24.34
N ASP A 504 -7.18 13.29 -24.27
CA ASP A 504 -7.96 12.66 -23.18
C ASP A 504 -7.88 11.12 -23.34
N ASN A 505 -7.65 10.38 -22.25
CA ASN A 505 -7.45 8.90 -22.21
C ASN A 505 -6.07 8.36 -22.64
N THR A 506 -4.96 8.97 -22.26
CA THR A 506 -3.64 8.44 -22.66
C THR A 506 -2.98 7.48 -21.66
N VAL A 507 -3.46 7.41 -20.40
CA VAL A 507 -2.93 6.50 -19.38
C VAL A 507 -3.97 6.18 -18.30
N LYS A 508 -3.97 4.94 -17.79
CA LYS A 508 -4.79 4.50 -16.65
C LYS A 508 -4.06 4.64 -15.31
N TYR A 509 -2.80 4.20 -15.23
CA TYR A 509 -1.98 4.23 -14.01
C TYR A 509 -0.59 4.82 -14.29
N PHE A 510 -0.21 5.84 -13.53
CA PHE A 510 1.13 6.43 -13.54
C PHE A 510 1.74 6.39 -12.15
N GLU A 511 2.99 5.93 -12.06
CA GLU A 511 3.75 5.92 -10.81
C GLU A 511 5.21 6.27 -11.06
N ILE A 512 5.76 7.10 -10.19
CA ILE A 512 7.20 7.21 -9.99
C ILE A 512 7.52 7.00 -8.51
N SER A 513 8.47 6.11 -8.21
CA SER A 513 8.79 5.75 -6.84
C SER A 513 10.29 5.54 -6.62
N ASN A 514 10.79 5.89 -5.42
CA ASN A 514 12.20 5.77 -5.04
C ASN A 514 13.17 6.31 -6.12
N SER A 515 12.87 7.48 -6.69
CA SER A 515 13.52 7.98 -7.90
C SER A 515 13.92 9.44 -7.81
N THR A 516 14.97 9.81 -8.54
CA THR A 516 15.49 11.18 -8.57
C THR A 516 15.31 11.77 -9.96
N MET A 517 14.77 12.99 -10.03
CA MET A 517 14.68 13.78 -11.26
C MET A 517 15.33 15.14 -11.07
N TYR A 518 16.31 15.51 -11.91
CA TYR A 518 16.95 16.82 -11.80
C TYR A 518 17.34 17.44 -13.15
N ASN A 519 17.53 18.77 -13.14
CA ASN A 519 17.95 19.55 -14.31
C ASN A 519 17.08 19.32 -15.57
N THR A 520 15.77 19.47 -15.40
CA THR A 520 14.78 19.43 -16.49
C THR A 520 14.29 20.85 -16.78
N LYS A 521 14.36 21.28 -18.05
CA LYS A 521 14.05 22.67 -18.43
C LYS A 521 12.59 23.08 -18.26
N SER A 522 11.67 22.13 -18.26
CA SER A 522 10.23 22.36 -18.06
C SER A 522 9.67 21.46 -16.94
N GLU A 523 8.41 21.02 -17.04
CA GLU A 523 7.81 20.04 -16.13
C GLU A 523 8.63 18.76 -16.09
N ALA A 524 9.01 18.28 -14.91
CA ALA A 524 9.55 16.94 -14.77
C ALA A 524 8.50 15.91 -15.19
N ILE A 525 7.25 16.11 -14.77
CA ILE A 525 6.15 15.18 -15.05
C ILE A 525 4.91 15.97 -15.46
N TYR A 526 4.42 15.69 -16.67
CA TYR A 526 3.13 16.15 -17.15
C TYR A 526 2.32 14.94 -17.63
N VAL A 527 1.31 14.58 -16.84
CA VAL A 527 0.39 13.48 -17.12
C VAL A 527 -1.05 14.01 -17.20
N GLN A 528 -1.77 13.67 -18.25
CA GLN A 528 -3.18 13.99 -18.47
C GLN A 528 -3.90 12.76 -19.02
N GLY A 529 -5.04 12.39 -18.45
CA GLY A 529 -5.87 11.28 -18.94
C GLY A 529 -7.27 11.34 -18.33
N ASP A 530 -8.17 10.41 -18.65
CA ASP A 530 -9.48 10.35 -17.99
C ASP A 530 -9.36 9.45 -16.76
N LYS A 531 -9.56 10.00 -15.55
CA LYS A 531 -9.57 9.25 -14.30
C LYS A 531 -8.26 8.50 -14.02
N VAL A 532 -7.12 9.15 -14.27
CA VAL A 532 -5.79 8.58 -14.03
C VAL A 532 -5.58 8.33 -12.53
N LYS A 533 -5.00 7.18 -12.19
CA LYS A 533 -4.38 6.97 -10.88
C LYS A 533 -2.93 7.44 -10.91
N PHE A 534 -2.60 8.46 -10.12
CA PHE A 534 -1.28 9.11 -10.14
C PHE A 534 -0.58 8.94 -8.80
N ARG A 535 0.66 8.42 -8.80
CA ARG A 535 1.42 8.15 -7.58
C ARG A 535 2.86 8.70 -7.68
N ILE A 536 3.28 9.40 -6.63
CA ILE A 536 4.68 9.78 -6.37
C ILE A 536 5.01 9.35 -4.95
N ASN A 537 6.08 8.56 -4.76
CA ASN A 537 6.50 8.13 -3.42
C ASN A 537 8.02 8.02 -3.30
N HIS A 538 8.64 8.58 -2.25
CA HIS A 538 10.10 8.57 -2.08
C HIS A 538 10.86 9.13 -3.28
N CYS A 539 10.50 10.31 -3.77
CA CYS A 539 11.16 10.91 -4.91
C CYS A 539 11.89 12.20 -4.54
N THR A 540 13.05 12.43 -5.16
CA THR A 540 13.82 13.68 -5.05
C THR A 540 13.72 14.44 -6.37
N PHE A 541 13.17 15.66 -6.32
CA PHE A 541 12.99 16.54 -7.46
C PHE A 541 13.79 17.82 -7.25
N ASP A 542 14.89 18.01 -7.97
CA ASP A 542 15.79 19.16 -7.76
C ASP A 542 16.08 19.94 -9.05
N ASN A 543 16.13 21.28 -8.97
CA ASN A 543 16.56 22.11 -10.09
C ASN A 543 15.72 21.90 -11.38
N LEU A 544 14.40 22.05 -11.24
CA LEU A 544 13.40 21.83 -12.29
C LEU A 544 12.60 23.10 -12.59
N GLY A 545 12.07 23.26 -13.81
CA GLY A 545 11.12 24.34 -14.13
C GLY A 545 11.75 25.68 -14.57
N TYR A 546 12.87 25.62 -15.30
CA TYR A 546 13.61 26.79 -15.84
C TYR A 546 12.77 27.79 -16.66
N ASN A 547 11.66 27.37 -17.27
CA ASN A 547 10.84 28.21 -18.14
C ASN A 547 9.58 28.80 -17.48
N LYS A 548 9.58 28.99 -16.15
CA LYS A 548 8.37 29.38 -15.37
C LYS A 548 7.22 28.37 -15.50
N THR A 549 7.57 27.11 -15.68
CA THR A 549 6.62 26.00 -15.79
C THR A 549 6.54 25.24 -14.48
N ASN A 550 5.51 24.40 -14.34
CA ASN A 550 5.28 23.64 -13.12
C ASN A 550 6.37 22.56 -12.96
N MET A 551 6.68 22.07 -11.76
CA MET A 551 7.52 20.87 -11.65
C MET A 551 6.70 19.62 -11.96
N ILE A 552 5.52 19.52 -11.36
CA ILE A 552 4.59 18.39 -11.48
C ILE A 552 3.21 18.90 -11.90
N ARG A 553 2.64 18.29 -12.95
CA ARG A 553 1.35 18.68 -13.50
C ARG A 553 0.52 17.46 -13.94
N PRO A 554 -0.07 16.72 -13.00
CA PRO A 554 -1.15 15.80 -13.33
C PRO A 554 -2.43 16.60 -13.66
N SER A 555 -3.22 16.17 -14.63
CA SER A 555 -4.52 16.79 -14.99
C SER A 555 -5.56 15.71 -15.25
N TYR A 556 -6.81 15.96 -14.86
CA TYR A 556 -7.95 15.02 -15.03
C TYR A 556 -7.74 13.65 -14.33
N ILE A 557 -7.14 13.66 -13.14
CA ILE A 557 -6.91 12.49 -12.28
C ILE A 557 -8.18 12.03 -11.54
N LEU A 558 -8.26 10.72 -11.25
CA LEU A 558 -9.25 10.11 -10.36
C LEU A 558 -8.80 10.20 -8.91
N ASP A 559 -7.56 9.76 -8.66
CA ASP A 559 -6.88 9.85 -7.37
C ASP A 559 -5.40 10.18 -7.61
N ALA A 560 -4.89 11.20 -6.93
CA ALA A 560 -3.47 11.51 -6.90
C ALA A 560 -2.94 11.40 -5.48
N GLU A 561 -1.83 10.70 -5.29
CA GLU A 561 -1.15 10.63 -4.00
C GLU A 561 0.33 10.94 -4.21
N ILE A 562 0.81 11.95 -3.49
CA ILE A 562 2.20 12.41 -3.52
C ILE A 562 2.69 12.36 -2.09
N LYS A 563 3.61 11.44 -1.82
CA LYS A 563 4.10 11.16 -0.47
C LYS A 563 5.61 10.99 -0.38
N ASN A 564 6.12 11.14 0.83
CA ASN A 564 7.49 10.84 1.23
C ASN A 564 8.57 11.47 0.33
N SER A 565 8.31 12.63 -0.28
CA SER A 565 9.14 13.15 -1.39
C SER A 565 9.69 14.55 -1.10
N ILE A 566 10.83 14.87 -1.70
CA ILE A 566 11.48 16.19 -1.58
C ILE A 566 11.37 16.93 -2.92
N PHE A 567 10.89 18.16 -2.87
CA PHE A 567 10.86 19.11 -3.97
C PHE A 567 11.75 20.29 -3.62
N SER A 568 12.86 20.44 -4.32
CA SER A 568 13.90 21.41 -3.96
C SER A 568 14.40 22.27 -5.12
N ASN A 569 14.79 23.49 -4.79
CA ASN A 569 15.59 24.39 -5.63
C ASN A 569 15.05 24.64 -7.04
N THR A 570 13.97 25.42 -7.18
CA THR A 570 13.57 25.91 -8.51
C THR A 570 14.52 27.02 -9.01
N PRO A 571 14.99 26.98 -10.26
CA PRO A 571 15.94 27.94 -10.80
C PRO A 571 15.32 29.32 -11.12
N VAL A 572 13.99 29.46 -11.01
CA VAL A 572 13.28 30.72 -11.23
C VAL A 572 12.34 30.98 -10.06
N PRO A 573 12.48 32.12 -9.35
CA PRO A 573 11.53 32.53 -8.33
C PRO A 573 10.10 32.59 -8.92
N HIS A 574 9.12 32.02 -8.20
CA HIS A 574 7.70 31.95 -8.57
C HIS A 574 7.28 30.88 -9.60
N SER A 575 8.12 29.90 -9.94
CA SER A 575 7.65 28.71 -10.67
C SER A 575 6.79 27.84 -9.75
N THR A 576 5.54 27.55 -10.12
CA THR A 576 4.65 26.65 -9.38
C THR A 576 5.30 25.28 -9.18
N SER A 577 5.33 24.74 -7.96
CA SER A 577 5.88 23.41 -7.69
C SER A 577 4.94 22.35 -8.26
N ILE A 578 3.70 22.30 -7.76
CA ILE A 578 2.70 21.30 -8.14
C ILE A 578 1.42 22.00 -8.57
N VAL A 579 0.85 21.57 -9.71
CA VAL A 579 -0.53 21.90 -10.09
C VAL A 579 -1.33 20.63 -10.09
N ILE A 580 -2.36 20.56 -9.25
CA ILE A 580 -3.17 19.36 -9.07
C ILE A 580 -4.66 19.65 -9.31
N TYR A 581 -5.37 18.62 -9.79
CA TYR A 581 -6.79 18.61 -10.09
C TYR A 581 -7.41 17.34 -9.47
N GLY A 582 -8.73 17.28 -9.27
CA GLY A 582 -9.41 16.07 -8.80
C GLY A 582 -9.01 15.60 -7.39
N SER A 583 -9.51 14.42 -7.00
CA SER A 583 -9.26 13.86 -5.66
C SER A 583 -7.78 13.61 -5.44
N SER A 584 -7.20 14.22 -4.41
CA SER A 584 -5.75 14.30 -4.28
C SER A 584 -5.27 14.41 -2.84
N VAL A 585 -4.15 13.77 -2.52
CA VAL A 585 -3.46 13.85 -1.23
C VAL A 585 -1.98 14.21 -1.45
N ILE A 586 -1.50 15.22 -0.73
CA ILE A 586 -0.07 15.49 -0.56
C ILE A 586 0.22 15.36 0.93
N ASP A 587 1.12 14.47 1.32
CA ASP A 587 1.50 14.27 2.73
C ASP A 587 2.96 13.87 2.84
N TYR A 588 3.60 14.05 3.99
CA TYR A 588 5.00 13.65 4.21
C TYR A 588 5.95 14.13 3.11
N CYS A 589 5.86 15.40 2.71
CA CYS A 589 6.69 15.96 1.64
C CYS A 589 7.39 17.21 2.14
N ASP A 590 8.56 17.51 1.58
CA ASP A 590 9.24 18.80 1.79
C ASP A 590 9.27 19.61 0.50
N PHE A 591 9.04 20.92 0.64
CA PHE A 591 9.03 21.91 -0.42
C PHE A 591 10.02 23.03 -0.07
N TYR A 592 11.28 22.90 -0.51
CA TYR A 592 12.37 23.82 -0.18
C TYR A 592 12.81 24.68 -1.37
N ASN A 593 12.73 26.00 -1.26
CA ASN A 593 13.12 26.91 -2.35
C ASN A 593 12.37 26.60 -3.67
N VAL A 594 11.07 26.32 -3.55
CA VAL A 594 10.16 26.04 -4.67
C VAL A 594 8.96 26.98 -4.60
N GLY A 595 8.25 27.18 -5.72
CA GLY A 595 7.05 28.02 -5.71
C GLY A 595 5.78 27.30 -5.24
N LEU A 596 4.65 27.97 -5.44
CA LEU A 596 3.34 27.60 -4.89
C LEU A 596 2.89 26.19 -5.29
N ILE A 597 2.10 25.56 -4.41
CA ILE A 597 1.23 24.43 -4.75
C ILE A 597 -0.12 25.03 -5.16
N ILE A 598 -0.58 24.73 -6.37
CA ILE A 598 -1.89 25.16 -6.88
C ILE A 598 -2.84 23.98 -6.88
N VAL A 599 -3.89 24.10 -6.09
CA VAL A 599 -4.99 23.14 -5.97
C VAL A 599 -6.20 23.69 -6.73
N ASN A 600 -6.57 23.06 -7.84
CA ASN A 600 -7.70 23.51 -8.65
C ASN A 600 -9.05 22.89 -8.23
N ASP A 601 -9.03 21.82 -7.44
CA ASP A 601 -10.22 21.16 -6.88
C ASP A 601 -10.09 21.04 -5.35
N PRO A 602 -10.18 22.17 -4.61
CA PRO A 602 -9.90 22.20 -3.18
C PRO A 602 -10.86 21.34 -2.35
N ALA A 603 -12.08 21.06 -2.85
CA ALA A 603 -13.06 20.24 -2.16
C ALA A 603 -12.68 18.76 -2.06
N ASN A 604 -11.84 18.27 -2.98
CA ASN A 604 -11.38 16.87 -3.01
C ASN A 604 -9.86 16.76 -2.75
N PHE A 605 -9.25 17.82 -2.24
CA PHE A 605 -7.82 17.86 -1.95
C PHE A 605 -7.56 17.80 -0.44
N GLN A 606 -6.62 16.96 -0.04
CA GLN A 606 -6.12 16.87 1.32
C GLN A 606 -4.63 17.21 1.35
N MET A 607 -4.27 18.23 2.12
CA MET A 607 -2.89 18.44 2.57
C MET A 607 -2.74 17.71 3.90
N GLY A 608 -1.83 16.75 3.97
CA GLY A 608 -1.52 16.05 5.19
C GLY A 608 -0.73 16.91 6.16
N GLU A 609 -0.76 16.51 7.44
CA GLU A 609 -0.19 17.27 8.54
C GLU A 609 1.35 17.31 8.52
N ASN A 610 2.00 16.38 7.80
CA ASN A 610 3.46 16.25 7.75
C ASN A 610 4.07 16.82 6.47
N VAL A 611 3.40 17.79 5.85
CA VAL A 611 3.96 18.55 4.73
C VAL A 611 4.81 19.70 5.26
N LEU A 612 6.11 19.61 5.01
CA LEU A 612 7.12 20.58 5.37
C LEU A 612 7.29 21.62 4.26
N PHE A 613 7.63 22.83 4.66
CA PHE A 613 7.93 23.93 3.75
C PHE A 613 9.23 24.60 4.19
N GLU A 614 10.10 24.89 3.23
CA GLU A 614 11.36 25.59 3.42
C GLU A 614 12.31 24.92 4.43
N VAL A 615 12.23 23.59 4.60
CA VAL A 615 13.20 22.82 5.38
C VAL A 615 14.36 22.44 4.45
N ASP A 616 15.52 23.05 4.65
CA ASP A 616 16.71 22.74 3.85
C ASP A 616 17.02 21.23 3.88
N PRO A 617 17.00 20.53 2.74
CA PRO A 617 17.35 19.12 2.68
C PRO A 617 18.78 18.83 3.14
N GLN A 618 19.66 19.84 3.11
CA GLN A 618 21.08 19.71 3.41
C GLN A 618 21.73 18.63 2.54
N TYR A 619 21.61 18.77 1.22
CA TYR A 619 22.33 17.91 0.29
C TYR A 619 23.85 18.10 0.43
N ALA A 620 24.61 17.01 0.29
CA ALA A 620 26.06 17.03 0.33
C ALA A 620 26.65 17.91 -0.79
N ASP A 621 26.20 17.73 -2.03
CA ASP A 621 26.60 18.54 -3.19
C ASP A 621 25.63 18.39 -4.37
N HIS A 622 24.43 18.96 -4.23
CA HIS A 622 23.41 18.86 -5.28
C HIS A 622 23.82 19.47 -6.63
N ALA A 623 24.75 20.46 -6.62
CA ALA A 623 25.28 21.07 -7.83
C ALA A 623 26.06 20.07 -8.70
N ASN A 624 26.63 19.04 -8.08
CA ASN A 624 27.31 17.91 -8.74
C ASN A 624 26.47 16.63 -8.73
N ALA A 625 25.14 16.74 -8.57
CA ALA A 625 24.19 15.63 -8.51
C ALA A 625 24.39 14.66 -7.35
N ASP A 626 25.03 15.10 -6.27
CA ASP A 626 25.08 14.37 -5.00
C ASP A 626 23.98 14.88 -4.08
N PHE A 627 22.83 14.20 -4.13
CA PHE A 627 21.68 14.52 -3.30
C PHE A 627 21.74 13.85 -1.93
N THR A 628 22.88 13.25 -1.56
CA THR A 628 23.03 12.60 -0.27
C THR A 628 22.66 13.57 0.84
N LEU A 629 21.68 13.22 1.67
CA LEU A 629 21.32 14.04 2.82
C LEU A 629 22.50 14.01 3.80
N LEU A 630 22.93 15.18 4.27
CA LEU A 630 23.89 15.26 5.37
C LEU A 630 23.23 14.70 6.63
N GLY A 631 23.99 14.04 7.51
CA GLY A 631 23.44 13.43 8.74
C GLY A 631 22.78 14.42 9.71
N THR A 632 22.95 15.72 9.51
CA THR A 632 22.26 16.79 10.25
C THR A 632 20.89 17.15 9.67
N SER A 633 20.51 16.58 8.51
CA SER A 633 19.27 16.90 7.83
C SER A 633 18.07 16.53 8.70
N ALA A 634 17.11 17.44 8.81
CA ALA A 634 15.86 17.20 9.52
C ALA A 634 14.90 16.26 8.75
N LEU A 635 15.25 15.89 7.51
CA LEU A 635 14.40 15.09 6.64
C LEU A 635 14.55 13.57 6.85
N TYR A 636 15.33 13.14 7.85
CA TYR A 636 15.42 11.75 8.28
C TYR A 636 14.28 11.36 9.23
N ASN A 637 13.78 10.13 9.10
CA ASN A 637 12.78 9.49 9.98
C ASN A 637 11.44 10.23 10.09
N ILE A 638 11.09 11.01 9.07
CA ILE A 638 9.84 11.77 9.03
C ILE A 638 8.85 11.25 7.99
N ALA A 639 9.26 10.36 7.07
CA ALA A 639 8.34 9.70 6.14
C ALA A 639 7.29 8.86 6.89
N ASP A 640 6.15 8.56 6.26
CA ASP A 640 5.08 7.75 6.88
C ASP A 640 5.53 6.32 7.22
N ASP A 641 6.57 5.83 6.56
CA ASP A 641 7.21 4.55 6.80
C ASP A 641 8.38 4.60 7.79
N GLY A 642 8.59 5.77 8.43
CA GLY A 642 9.66 6.00 9.40
C GLY A 642 11.05 6.18 8.78
N LYS A 643 11.17 6.32 7.46
CA LYS A 643 12.45 6.57 6.77
C LYS A 643 12.66 8.06 6.47
N ALA A 644 13.70 8.38 5.70
CA ALA A 644 13.92 9.72 5.18
C ALA A 644 12.93 10.08 4.07
N LEU A 645 12.63 11.38 3.93
CA LEU A 645 11.98 11.87 2.71
C LEU A 645 12.92 11.77 1.51
N GLY A 646 12.31 11.74 0.33
CA GLY A 646 13.01 11.70 -0.94
C GLY A 646 13.44 10.30 -1.33
N ASP A 647 14.27 10.24 -2.37
CA ASP A 647 14.84 8.98 -2.87
C ASP A 647 15.82 8.40 -1.86
N LEU A 648 15.51 7.19 -1.39
CA LEU A 648 16.19 6.55 -0.27
C LEU A 648 17.65 6.19 -0.58
N ARG A 649 18.06 6.19 -1.85
CA ARG A 649 19.46 5.98 -2.24
C ARG A 649 20.36 7.11 -1.78
N TRP A 650 19.80 8.29 -1.51
CA TRP A 650 20.52 9.44 -0.99
C TRP A 650 20.44 9.55 0.54
N ALA A 651 19.66 8.70 1.19
CA ALA A 651 19.50 8.67 2.64
C ALA A 651 20.59 7.80 3.33
N THR A 652 21.82 7.81 2.82
CA THR A 652 22.92 6.89 3.24
C THR A 652 23.64 7.33 4.50
N ASN A 653 23.66 8.63 4.81
CA ASN A 653 24.18 9.17 6.06
C ASN A 653 23.10 9.22 7.13
N THR A 654 22.21 8.22 7.17
CA THR A 654 21.22 8.09 8.24
C THR A 654 21.96 8.43 9.52
N PRO A 655 21.61 9.54 10.22
CA PRO A 655 22.32 9.89 11.43
C PRO A 655 22.34 8.61 12.24
N ASN A 656 23.54 8.18 12.61
CA ASN A 656 23.70 7.07 13.51
C ASN A 656 23.25 7.55 14.89
N THR A 657 21.96 7.72 14.97
CA THR A 657 21.13 7.85 16.13
C THR A 657 20.02 6.89 15.76
N ASP A 658 20.12 5.64 16.20
CA ASP A 658 18.94 5.03 16.81
C ASP A 658 18.28 6.17 17.58
N LEU A 659 17.18 6.75 17.07
CA LEU A 659 16.52 7.86 17.74
C LEU A 659 16.20 7.32 19.11
N ASN A 660 16.92 7.80 20.12
CA ASN A 660 16.88 7.13 21.38
C ASN A 660 15.57 7.57 22.02
N VAL A 661 14.65 6.62 22.18
CA VAL A 661 13.46 6.84 22.99
C VAL A 661 13.91 6.73 24.44
N ILE A 662 14.15 7.89 25.05
CA ILE A 662 14.45 7.98 26.48
C ILE A 662 13.12 7.86 27.22
N HIS A 663 12.82 6.65 27.71
CA HIS A 663 11.65 6.42 28.55
C HIS A 663 11.85 7.03 29.94
N VAL A 664 10.89 7.85 30.36
CA VAL A 664 10.93 8.61 31.60
C VAL A 664 9.69 8.32 32.43
N THR A 665 9.89 7.80 33.65
CA THR A 665 8.83 7.61 34.64
C THR A 665 8.58 8.91 35.43
N ALA A 666 7.43 9.00 36.08
CA ALA A 666 7.04 10.18 36.84
C ALA A 666 7.97 10.35 38.06
N ALA A 667 8.83 11.36 38.00
CA ALA A 667 9.74 11.71 39.08
C ALA A 667 10.13 13.18 39.01
N ARG A 668 10.64 13.70 40.12
CA ARG A 668 11.14 15.08 40.20
C ARG A 668 12.36 15.23 39.28
N ASN A 669 12.34 16.24 38.40
CA ASN A 669 13.37 16.56 37.40
C ASN A 669 13.68 15.50 36.36
N SER A 670 12.92 14.41 36.27
CA SER A 670 13.25 13.31 35.36
C SER A 670 13.29 13.75 33.88
N ILE A 671 12.43 14.70 33.50
CA ILE A 671 12.44 15.32 32.16
C ILE A 671 13.70 16.16 31.92
N TYR A 672 14.13 16.94 32.92
CA TYR A 672 15.37 17.73 32.83
C TYR A 672 16.58 16.82 32.64
N GLU A 673 16.67 15.74 33.43
CA GLU A 673 17.77 14.78 33.33
C GLU A 673 17.78 14.07 31.97
N ALA A 674 16.61 13.75 31.42
CA ALA A 674 16.47 13.19 30.08
C ALA A 674 16.91 14.19 29.00
N LEU A 675 16.45 15.44 29.10
CA LEU A 675 16.78 16.51 28.15
C LEU A 675 18.29 16.83 28.11
N VAL A 676 18.97 16.79 29.25
CA VAL A 676 20.43 16.97 29.32
C VAL A 676 21.18 15.82 28.62
N LYS A 677 20.65 14.59 28.68
CA LYS A 677 21.25 13.41 28.05
C LYS A 677 20.90 13.29 26.56
N ALA A 678 19.79 13.87 26.15
CA ALA A 678 19.27 13.76 24.80
C ALA A 678 20.17 14.46 23.78
N ASN A 679 20.37 13.79 22.65
CA ASN A 679 20.93 14.35 21.43
C ASN A 679 19.85 15.08 20.63
N SER A 680 20.26 15.90 19.65
CA SER A 680 19.32 16.52 18.73
C SER A 680 18.58 15.44 17.94
N GLY A 681 17.25 15.47 17.93
CA GLY A 681 16.37 14.50 17.29
C GLY A 681 15.76 13.46 18.22
N ASP A 682 16.32 13.24 19.42
CA ASP A 682 15.85 12.22 20.37
C ASP A 682 14.40 12.46 20.85
N ILE A 683 13.76 11.38 21.31
CA ILE A 683 12.42 11.39 21.86
C ILE A 683 12.49 11.16 23.37
N ILE A 684 11.93 12.08 24.15
CA ILE A 684 11.69 11.90 25.58
C ILE A 684 10.25 11.43 25.74
N GLU A 685 10.08 10.15 26.05
CA GLU A 685 8.75 9.53 26.20
C GLU A 685 8.38 9.37 27.67
N LEU A 686 7.28 10.00 28.07
CA LEU A 686 6.75 9.95 29.43
C LEU A 686 5.85 8.72 29.55
N THR A 687 6.28 7.75 30.36
CA THR A 687 5.71 6.39 30.39
C THR A 687 4.67 6.15 31.48
N GLU A 688 4.38 7.16 32.30
CA GLU A 688 3.41 7.06 33.39
C GLU A 688 2.43 8.24 33.37
N SER A 689 1.17 7.98 33.69
CA SER A 689 0.24 9.03 34.07
C SER A 689 0.63 9.60 35.44
N GLY A 690 0.65 10.92 35.60
CA GLY A 690 0.94 11.57 36.88
C GLY A 690 1.77 12.84 36.76
N ASP A 691 2.20 13.36 37.91
CA ASP A 691 2.92 14.64 38.02
C ASP A 691 4.43 14.47 37.76
N TYR A 692 4.94 15.14 36.74
CA TYR A 692 6.36 15.34 36.44
C TYR A 692 6.81 16.71 36.97
N LEU A 693 7.40 16.70 38.17
CA LEU A 693 7.73 17.92 38.90
C LEU A 693 9.08 18.50 38.45
N LEU A 694 9.10 19.74 37.99
CA LEU A 694 10.28 20.45 37.49
C LEU A 694 10.78 21.47 38.54
N ASP A 695 11.98 21.29 39.06
CA ASP A 695 12.67 22.35 39.82
C ASP A 695 13.78 23.03 39.00
N SER A 696 14.21 22.38 37.92
CA SER A 696 15.21 22.87 36.97
C SER A 696 14.55 23.30 35.65
N LEU A 697 15.17 24.26 34.97
CA LEU A 697 14.64 24.84 33.74
C LEU A 697 14.89 23.94 32.53
N LEU A 698 13.88 23.75 31.69
CA LEU A 698 14.00 22.99 30.44
C LEU A 698 14.42 23.93 29.31
N TYR A 699 15.73 24.01 29.07
CA TYR A 699 16.30 24.76 27.96
C TYR A 699 16.40 23.87 26.71
N VAL A 700 15.82 24.32 25.61
CA VAL A 700 15.79 23.60 24.33
C VAL A 700 16.73 24.30 23.37
N ASP A 701 17.95 23.80 23.22
CA ASP A 701 19.00 24.32 22.33
C ASP A 701 19.32 23.39 21.15
N LYS A 702 18.48 22.38 20.96
CA LYS A 702 18.54 21.35 19.92
C LYS A 702 17.13 20.94 19.47
N THR A 703 17.02 20.13 18.43
CA THR A 703 15.72 19.51 18.08
C THR A 703 15.37 18.46 19.12
N ILE A 704 14.18 18.53 19.73
CA ILE A 704 13.73 17.53 20.70
C ILE A 704 12.22 17.31 20.63
N THR A 705 11.82 16.05 20.80
CA THR A 705 10.40 15.67 20.98
C THR A 705 10.16 15.22 22.41
N VAL A 706 9.12 15.76 23.05
CA VAL A 706 8.62 15.29 24.35
C VAL A 706 7.19 14.81 24.18
N ARG A 707 6.93 13.53 24.45
CA ARG A 707 5.61 12.92 24.22
C ARG A 707 5.14 12.06 25.37
N ALA A 708 3.82 11.92 25.51
CA ALA A 708 3.22 10.86 26.29
C ALA A 708 3.33 9.50 25.58
N ALA A 709 3.53 8.42 26.35
CA ALA A 709 3.38 7.06 25.85
C ALA A 709 1.91 6.76 25.50
N GLU A 710 1.69 5.84 24.57
CA GLU A 710 0.34 5.39 24.21
C GLU A 710 -0.32 4.60 25.37
N GLY A 711 -1.64 4.71 25.48
CA GLY A 711 -2.43 3.93 26.44
C GLY A 711 -2.42 4.45 27.89
N LEU A 712 -1.85 5.63 28.15
CA LEU A 712 -1.92 6.28 29.47
C LEU A 712 -3.36 6.68 29.83
N SER A 713 -3.74 6.47 31.10
CA SER A 713 -5.09 6.78 31.59
C SER A 713 -5.41 8.28 31.64
N THR A 714 -4.38 9.10 31.85
CA THR A 714 -4.43 10.57 31.77
C THR A 714 -3.12 11.08 31.18
N LYS A 715 -3.15 12.29 30.60
CA LYS A 715 -1.93 12.96 30.11
C LYS A 715 -0.92 13.16 31.26
N PRO A 716 0.38 12.98 31.02
CA PRO A 716 1.44 13.35 31.95
C PRO A 716 1.37 14.86 32.28
N VAL A 717 1.40 15.21 33.56
CA VAL A 717 1.23 16.59 34.03
C VAL A 717 2.58 17.21 34.40
N LEU A 718 3.01 18.25 33.69
CA LEU A 718 4.27 18.94 33.92
C LEU A 718 4.03 20.17 34.80
N LYS A 719 4.68 20.23 35.96
CA LYS A 719 4.52 21.31 36.95
C LYS A 719 5.85 21.89 37.38
N ASN A 720 6.00 23.22 37.34
CA ASN A 720 7.16 23.88 37.94
C ASN A 720 6.97 23.99 39.46
N VAL A 721 7.84 23.36 40.25
CA VAL A 721 7.77 23.32 41.73
C VAL A 721 8.81 24.21 42.43
N ASN A 722 9.61 24.98 41.70
CA ASN A 722 10.57 25.93 42.28
C ASN A 722 10.66 27.27 41.50
N PRO A 723 9.56 28.04 41.37
CA PRO A 723 9.58 29.29 40.63
C PRO A 723 10.25 30.42 41.42
N LEU A 724 11.52 30.71 41.12
CA LEU A 724 12.12 32.02 41.41
C LEU A 724 11.56 33.06 40.42
N ALA A 725 11.61 34.35 40.75
CA ALA A 725 11.03 35.42 39.91
C ALA A 725 11.50 35.41 38.44
N THR A 726 12.70 34.88 38.16
CA THR A 726 13.32 34.78 36.83
C THR A 726 13.12 33.43 36.12
N THR A 727 12.58 32.41 36.80
CA THR A 727 12.54 31.01 36.33
C THR A 727 11.12 30.45 36.16
N ARG A 728 10.15 31.34 35.93
CA ARG A 728 8.72 31.00 35.95
C ARG A 728 8.22 30.51 34.59
N PHE A 729 8.85 29.45 34.09
CA PHE A 729 8.42 28.76 32.87
C PHE A 729 8.67 27.26 32.92
N LEU A 730 8.10 26.50 31.97
CA LEU A 730 8.41 25.07 31.79
C LEU A 730 9.53 24.93 30.76
N PHE A 731 9.28 25.33 29.50
CA PHE A 731 10.25 25.25 28.41
C PHE A 731 10.69 26.63 27.90
N GLU A 732 11.99 26.78 27.64
CA GLU A 732 12.55 27.92 26.90
C GLU A 732 13.38 27.47 25.69
N ILE A 733 12.96 27.91 24.49
CA ILE A 733 13.65 27.62 23.22
C ILE A 733 14.81 28.61 23.04
N LYS A 734 16.03 28.08 22.89
CA LYS A 734 17.30 28.80 22.69
C LYS A 734 17.77 28.69 21.23
N THR A 735 18.87 29.36 20.90
CA THR A 735 19.61 29.19 19.63
C THR A 735 19.84 27.70 19.34
N GLY A 736 19.42 27.24 18.15
CA GLY A 736 19.51 25.84 17.71
C GLY A 736 18.34 24.94 18.12
N GLY A 737 17.40 25.44 18.93
CA GLY A 737 16.28 24.67 19.47
C GLY A 737 15.09 24.53 18.51
N ASN A 738 14.55 23.30 18.40
CA ASN A 738 13.23 23.03 17.83
C ASN A 738 12.46 22.14 18.80
N LEU A 739 11.20 22.47 19.12
CA LEU A 739 10.45 21.77 20.16
C LEU A 739 9.16 21.17 19.61
N TYR A 740 8.99 19.87 19.84
CA TYR A 740 7.77 19.12 19.55
C TYR A 740 7.20 18.58 20.86
N LEU A 741 5.95 18.94 21.18
CA LEU A 741 5.24 18.46 22.37
C LEU A 741 3.99 17.70 21.95
N LYS A 742 3.78 16.49 22.49
CA LYS A 742 2.62 15.67 22.16
C LYS A 742 1.97 14.98 23.37
N GLY A 743 0.66 15.14 23.52
CA GLY A 743 -0.10 14.37 24.52
C GLY A 743 0.14 14.80 25.98
N LEU A 744 0.60 16.03 26.22
CA LEU A 744 1.03 16.50 27.54
C LEU A 744 0.01 17.43 28.21
N ASP A 745 0.04 17.47 29.54
CA ASP A 745 -0.68 18.48 30.33
C ASP A 745 0.33 19.44 30.96
N LEU A 746 0.32 20.71 30.55
CA LEU A 746 1.22 21.76 31.00
C LEU A 746 0.49 22.65 32.01
N ASP A 747 0.70 22.35 33.30
CA ASP A 747 0.02 23.02 34.40
C ASP A 747 0.88 24.17 34.97
N GLY A 748 0.35 25.39 34.87
CA GLY A 748 0.96 26.59 35.41
C GLY A 748 0.85 26.74 36.92
N ILE A 749 0.03 25.95 37.61
CA ILE A 749 -0.08 25.96 39.07
C ILE A 749 1.18 25.29 39.67
N SER A 750 1.89 26.03 40.52
CA SER A 750 2.98 25.43 41.32
C SER A 750 2.45 24.94 42.66
N SER A 751 3.13 23.95 43.24
CA SER A 751 2.93 23.53 44.64
C SER A 751 3.42 24.58 45.66
N THR A 752 3.91 25.73 45.19
CA THR A 752 4.36 26.87 45.99
C THR A 752 3.45 28.07 45.73
N SER A 753 3.53 29.15 46.52
CA SER A 753 2.59 30.28 46.42
C SER A 753 2.72 31.14 45.15
N THR A 754 3.46 30.70 44.11
CA THR A 754 3.72 31.49 42.90
C THR A 754 3.53 30.63 41.64
N PRO A 755 2.49 30.85 40.82
CA PRO A 755 2.26 30.12 39.56
C PRO A 755 3.39 30.32 38.54
N ALA A 756 3.38 29.60 37.42
CA ALA A 756 4.20 29.87 36.25
C ALA A 756 3.80 31.21 35.60
N LYS A 757 4.77 31.86 34.94
CA LYS A 757 4.55 33.07 34.15
C LYS A 757 4.34 32.74 32.68
N TYR A 758 5.05 31.72 32.20
CA TYR A 758 4.94 31.19 30.84
C TYR A 758 4.87 29.66 30.94
N LEU A 759 4.15 28.95 30.08
CA LEU A 759 4.41 27.51 29.95
C LEU A 759 5.59 27.32 29.00
N LEU A 760 5.46 27.96 27.84
CA LEU A 760 6.43 27.95 26.76
C LEU A 760 6.92 29.37 26.50
N LYS A 761 8.21 29.53 26.20
CA LYS A 761 8.77 30.79 25.73
C LYS A 761 9.94 30.59 24.78
N SER A 762 10.20 31.57 23.92
CA SER A 762 11.52 31.69 23.30
C SER A 762 12.48 32.39 24.27
N ALA A 763 13.77 32.21 24.05
CA ALA A 763 14.79 33.11 24.59
C ALA A 763 14.56 34.54 24.08
N GLU A 764 15.12 35.52 24.79
CA GLU A 764 15.08 36.92 24.35
C GLU A 764 15.79 37.14 23.01
N GLN A 765 16.80 36.32 22.71
CA GLN A 765 17.52 36.25 21.45
C GLN A 765 17.72 34.78 21.05
N VAL A 766 17.40 34.46 19.80
CA VAL A 766 17.68 33.17 19.14
C VAL A 766 18.37 33.50 17.83
N ASP A 767 19.60 33.01 17.66
CA ASP A 767 20.33 33.17 16.40
C ASP A 767 19.84 32.10 15.41
N GLY A 768 19.24 32.52 14.30
CA GLY A 768 18.60 31.62 13.34
C GLY A 768 17.10 31.44 13.59
N LEU A 769 16.52 30.42 12.94
CA LEU A 769 15.11 30.07 13.02
C LEU A 769 14.87 29.00 14.08
N TYR A 770 13.69 29.01 14.70
CA TYR A 770 13.21 27.90 15.53
C TYR A 770 11.80 27.48 15.13
N ASN A 771 11.47 26.23 15.45
CA ASN A 771 10.13 25.68 15.30
C ASN A 771 9.52 25.28 16.64
N LEU A 772 8.20 25.45 16.75
CA LEU A 772 7.39 24.99 17.87
C LEU A 772 6.13 24.27 17.35
N PHE A 773 6.00 23.00 17.70
CA PHE A 773 4.82 22.19 17.41
C PHE A 773 4.25 21.65 18.72
N VAL A 774 2.97 21.88 18.95
CA VAL A 774 2.27 21.46 20.16
C VAL A 774 0.99 20.76 19.73
N ASP A 775 0.95 19.44 19.90
CA ASP A 775 -0.13 18.58 19.47
C ASP A 775 -0.78 17.86 20.65
N ASP A 776 -2.10 17.79 20.67
CA ASP A 776 -2.88 17.06 21.68
C ASP A 776 -2.42 17.42 23.12
N CYS A 777 -2.19 18.70 23.40
CA CYS A 777 -1.74 19.15 24.72
C CYS A 777 -2.79 19.99 25.44
N ILE A 778 -2.76 19.96 26.77
CA ILE A 778 -3.50 20.89 27.63
C ILE A 778 -2.51 21.93 28.15
N LEU A 779 -2.84 23.21 28.07
CA LEU A 779 -2.00 24.32 28.52
C LEU A 779 -2.84 25.23 29.41
N HIS A 780 -2.59 25.26 30.71
CA HIS A 780 -3.52 25.96 31.59
C HIS A 780 -2.91 26.62 32.83
N ASP A 781 -3.72 27.50 33.43
CA ASP A 781 -3.49 28.13 34.73
C ASP A 781 -2.19 28.92 34.86
N VAL A 782 -1.90 29.70 33.83
CA VAL A 782 -0.78 30.64 33.86
C VAL A 782 -1.24 31.95 34.43
N TYR A 783 -1.00 32.15 35.73
CA TYR A 783 -1.34 33.39 36.42
C TYR A 783 -2.83 33.77 36.30
N PRO A 784 -3.77 32.94 36.80
CA PRO A 784 -5.20 33.15 36.59
C PRO A 784 -5.78 34.44 37.23
N ASP A 785 -4.97 35.19 37.99
CA ASP A 785 -5.34 36.38 38.77
C ASP A 785 -5.19 37.72 38.02
N ASN A 786 -5.36 37.73 36.70
CA ASN A 786 -5.25 38.91 35.83
C ASN A 786 -3.84 39.56 35.84
N SER A 787 -2.79 38.77 36.04
CA SER A 787 -1.40 39.23 36.04
C SER A 787 -0.63 38.80 34.76
N ASN A 788 0.65 39.18 34.60
CA ASN A 788 1.36 38.97 33.32
C ASN A 788 1.72 37.48 33.05
N GLY A 789 0.76 36.67 32.57
CA GLY A 789 0.93 35.25 32.20
C GLY A 789 0.54 34.92 30.76
N ASN A 790 1.27 34.01 30.09
CA ASN A 790 0.98 33.53 28.73
C ASN A 790 1.20 32.01 28.61
N PHE A 791 0.44 31.30 27.76
CA PHE A 791 0.75 29.91 27.40
C PHE A 791 2.04 29.85 26.58
N PHE A 792 2.16 30.73 25.58
CA PHE A 792 3.38 30.90 24.80
C PHE A 792 3.81 32.36 24.67
N ARG A 793 5.11 32.60 24.86
CA ARG A 793 5.74 33.90 24.72
C ARG A 793 6.94 33.88 23.76
N GLY A 794 6.76 34.42 22.56
CA GLY A 794 7.84 34.75 21.63
C GLY A 794 8.38 36.18 21.87
N TYR A 795 9.71 36.33 21.87
CA TYR A 795 10.42 37.61 22.06
C TYR A 795 10.89 38.20 20.72
N SER A 796 11.12 39.52 20.70
CA SER A 796 11.41 40.30 19.48
C SER A 796 12.66 39.92 18.70
N LYS A 797 13.66 39.28 19.32
CA LYS A 797 14.89 38.86 18.63
C LYS A 797 14.98 37.34 18.47
N ALA A 798 13.84 36.66 18.53
CA ALA A 798 13.72 35.24 18.26
C ALA A 798 12.74 35.06 17.10
N PHE A 799 13.26 34.71 15.93
CA PHE A 799 12.45 34.56 14.73
C PHE A 799 12.00 33.10 14.59
N ALA A 800 10.70 32.86 14.73
CA ALA A 800 10.14 31.54 14.48
C ALA A 800 9.98 31.33 12.97
N ASP A 801 10.30 30.14 12.49
CA ASP A 801 9.86 29.72 11.16
C ASP A 801 8.40 29.30 11.25
N THR A 802 8.14 28.24 12.01
CA THR A 802 6.79 27.69 12.22
C THR A 802 6.40 27.62 13.70
N VAL A 803 5.18 28.05 14.00
CA VAL A 803 4.52 27.85 15.29
C VAL A 803 3.13 27.25 15.05
N MET A 804 2.93 26.02 15.53
CA MET A 804 1.68 25.28 15.35
C MET A 804 1.13 24.76 16.67
N PHE A 805 -0.18 24.91 16.85
CA PHE A 805 -0.94 24.32 17.93
C PHE A 805 -2.11 23.52 17.37
N THR A 806 -2.09 22.20 17.53
CA THR A 806 -3.10 21.28 16.99
C THR A 806 -3.71 20.48 18.12
N ASN A 807 -5.02 20.21 18.06
CA ASN A 807 -5.69 19.37 19.06
C ASN A 807 -5.50 19.86 20.53
N CYS A 808 -5.30 21.15 20.76
CA CYS A 808 -4.91 21.69 22.08
C CYS A 808 -6.09 22.27 22.87
N ILE A 809 -6.07 22.15 24.20
CA ILE A 809 -7.01 22.86 25.09
C ILE A 809 -6.20 23.86 25.91
N MET A 810 -6.57 25.14 25.84
CA MET A 810 -5.82 26.23 26.49
C MET A 810 -6.74 27.09 27.34
N TYR A 811 -6.45 27.26 28.63
CA TYR A 811 -7.35 28.05 29.49
C TYR A 811 -6.71 28.70 30.70
N ASN A 812 -7.38 29.74 31.24
CA ASN A 812 -6.95 30.49 32.41
C ASN A 812 -5.58 31.17 32.26
N SER A 813 -5.46 32.11 31.32
CA SER A 813 -4.27 32.96 31.23
C SER A 813 -4.48 34.33 31.90
N GLY A 814 -3.46 34.78 32.64
CA GLY A 814 -3.46 36.08 33.31
C GLY A 814 -3.49 37.28 32.38
N LYS A 815 -3.08 37.09 31.12
CA LYS A 815 -3.02 38.14 30.10
C LYS A 815 -3.31 37.60 28.71
N GLU A 816 -2.34 37.62 27.79
CA GLU A 816 -2.52 37.07 26.45
C GLU A 816 -2.35 35.53 26.48
N GLY A 817 -3.03 34.76 25.63
CA GLY A 817 -2.79 33.33 25.51
C GLY A 817 -1.45 33.04 24.82
N ILE A 818 -1.41 33.30 23.52
CA ILE A 818 -0.25 33.16 22.64
C ILE A 818 0.21 34.55 22.21
N ARG A 819 1.46 34.90 22.50
CA ARG A 819 2.00 36.25 22.24
C ARG A 819 3.33 36.22 21.51
N ILE A 820 3.34 36.77 20.29
CA ILE A 820 4.54 37.02 19.48
C ILE A 820 4.41 38.43 18.87
N LYS A 821 4.81 39.48 19.61
CA LYS A 821 4.44 40.87 19.23
C LYS A 821 5.47 41.98 19.37
N ASP A 822 6.71 41.67 19.74
CA ASP A 822 7.63 42.71 20.24
C ASP A 822 8.51 43.37 19.14
N ALA A 823 8.45 42.94 17.87
CA ALA A 823 9.11 43.56 16.71
C ALA A 823 8.48 43.10 15.38
N ASP A 824 8.83 43.77 14.28
CA ASP A 824 8.52 43.30 12.92
C ASP A 824 9.46 42.13 12.56
N ASN A 825 8.94 41.04 11.97
CA ASN A 825 9.62 39.74 11.72
C ASN A 825 9.85 38.86 12.96
N THR A 826 8.79 38.32 13.58
CA THR A 826 8.93 37.39 14.73
C THR A 826 8.43 35.97 14.47
N VAL A 827 7.66 35.75 13.40
CA VAL A 827 7.20 34.43 12.93
C VAL A 827 6.92 34.47 11.42
N LYS A 828 7.21 33.41 10.66
CA LYS A 828 6.78 33.28 9.25
C LYS A 828 5.40 32.60 9.13
N TYR A 829 5.22 31.48 9.81
CA TYR A 829 3.99 30.68 9.77
C TYR A 829 3.42 30.47 11.16
N PHE A 830 2.15 30.82 11.34
CA PHE A 830 1.39 30.54 12.56
C PHE A 830 0.09 29.81 12.22
N GLU A 831 -0.16 28.71 12.91
CA GLU A 831 -1.42 27.98 12.82
C GLU A 831 -1.91 27.53 14.19
N ILE A 832 -3.22 27.61 14.36
CA ILE A 832 -3.94 26.88 15.39
C ILE A 832 -5.10 26.13 14.74
N SER A 833 -5.21 24.84 15.02
CA SER A 833 -6.27 24.01 14.46
C SER A 833 -6.82 22.97 15.42
N ASN A 834 -8.09 22.60 15.23
CA ASN A 834 -8.83 21.66 16.07
C ASN A 834 -8.64 21.90 17.59
N SER A 835 -8.69 23.17 18.00
CA SER A 835 -8.22 23.59 19.33
C SER A 835 -9.20 24.51 20.04
N THR A 836 -9.21 24.44 21.37
CA THR A 836 -10.08 25.24 22.22
C THR A 836 -9.26 26.17 23.08
N MET A 837 -9.64 27.45 23.10
CA MET A 837 -9.06 28.44 23.99
C MET A 837 -10.16 29.19 24.73
N TYR A 838 -10.10 29.19 26.07
CA TYR A 838 -11.08 29.90 26.89
C TYR A 838 -10.48 30.62 28.10
N ASP A 839 -11.19 31.63 28.61
CA ASP A 839 -10.78 32.39 29.80
C ASP A 839 -9.37 32.99 29.75
N THR A 840 -9.06 33.72 28.68
CA THR A 840 -7.88 34.60 28.63
C THR A 840 -8.24 36.04 28.97
N ASN A 841 -7.44 36.67 29.82
CA ASN A 841 -7.76 38.03 30.30
C ASN A 841 -7.59 39.14 29.25
N THR A 842 -6.72 38.97 28.26
CA THR A 842 -6.61 39.87 27.11
C THR A 842 -6.66 39.05 25.82
N GLU A 843 -5.82 39.34 24.82
CA GLU A 843 -5.82 38.60 23.57
C GLU A 843 -5.53 37.12 23.71
N GLY A 844 -6.42 36.26 23.19
CA GLY A 844 -6.13 34.84 23.05
C GLY A 844 -4.90 34.62 22.18
N ILE A 845 -4.87 35.31 21.03
CA ILE A 845 -3.76 35.25 20.09
C ILE A 845 -3.38 36.66 19.65
N TYR A 846 -2.14 37.07 19.94
CA TYR A 846 -1.54 38.30 19.42
C TYR A 846 -0.23 37.96 18.69
N ILE A 847 -0.31 38.02 17.36
CA ILE A 847 0.83 37.86 16.44
C ILE A 847 1.11 39.18 15.72
N GLN A 848 2.37 39.60 15.66
CA GLN A 848 2.84 40.68 14.80
C GLN A 848 4.12 40.23 14.12
N GLY A 849 4.09 40.14 12.79
CA GLY A 849 5.29 39.87 12.00
C GLY A 849 5.33 40.78 10.77
N ASN A 850 6.02 40.34 9.73
CA ASN A 850 6.03 41.00 8.43
C ASN A 850 5.79 39.87 7.42
N GLU A 851 4.69 39.92 6.69
CA GLU A 851 4.31 38.87 5.75
C GLU A 851 4.05 37.51 6.39
N VAL A 852 3.39 37.50 7.55
CA VAL A 852 3.02 36.25 8.24
C VAL A 852 1.88 35.54 7.51
N VAL A 853 2.01 34.21 7.37
CA VAL A 853 0.88 33.32 7.05
C VAL A 853 0.22 32.92 8.36
N PHE A 854 -1.08 33.21 8.49
CA PHE A 854 -1.83 33.03 9.73
C PHE A 854 -3.06 32.17 9.48
N LYS A 855 -3.17 31.03 10.16
CA LYS A 855 -4.31 30.12 9.99
C LYS A 855 -5.00 29.78 11.30
N VAL A 856 -6.33 29.74 11.23
CA VAL A 856 -7.22 29.28 12.29
C VAL A 856 -8.27 28.36 11.64
N ASN A 857 -8.35 27.12 12.08
CA ASN A 857 -9.30 26.13 11.52
C ASN A 857 -9.89 25.25 12.62
N HIS A 858 -11.20 24.98 12.63
CA HIS A 858 -11.84 24.16 13.68
C HIS A 858 -11.46 24.58 15.10
N CYS A 859 -11.58 25.85 15.43
CA CYS A 859 -11.20 26.34 16.76
C CYS A 859 -12.40 26.90 17.53
N THR A 860 -12.47 26.61 18.82
CA THR A 860 -13.45 27.19 19.74
C THR A 860 -12.77 28.22 20.63
N PHE A 861 -13.09 29.49 20.44
CA PHE A 861 -12.64 30.60 21.28
C PHE A 861 -13.80 31.11 22.13
N ASN A 862 -13.65 31.09 23.45
CA ASN A 862 -14.71 31.51 24.38
C ASN A 862 -14.19 32.41 25.49
N ASN A 863 -14.88 33.51 25.77
CA ASN A 863 -14.54 34.39 26.90
C ASN A 863 -13.10 34.91 26.90
N LEU A 864 -12.61 35.28 25.71
CA LEU A 864 -11.30 35.90 25.50
C LEU A 864 -11.45 37.42 25.30
N GLY A 865 -10.36 38.19 25.38
CA GLY A 865 -10.37 39.61 25.03
C GLY A 865 -11.04 40.51 26.06
N ARG A 866 -10.88 40.23 27.36
CA ARG A 866 -11.35 41.13 28.44
C ARG A 866 -10.48 42.41 28.48
N LEU A 867 -10.89 43.43 29.26
CA LEU A 867 -10.13 44.69 29.41
C LEU A 867 -9.90 45.48 28.11
N ARG A 868 -10.87 45.45 27.18
CA ARG A 868 -10.80 46.10 25.85
C ARG A 868 -9.74 45.55 24.89
N ALA A 869 -9.38 44.29 25.04
CA ALA A 869 -8.52 43.57 24.10
C ALA A 869 -9.35 42.85 23.01
N GLU A 870 -8.66 42.38 21.97
CA GLU A 870 -9.24 41.49 20.95
C GLU A 870 -9.20 40.02 21.36
N MET A 871 -9.96 39.12 20.73
CA MET A 871 -9.71 37.67 20.88
C MET A 871 -8.50 37.27 20.04
N ILE A 872 -8.47 37.73 18.79
CA ILE A 872 -7.41 37.43 17.82
C ILE A 872 -6.95 38.73 17.16
N ARG A 873 -5.64 38.95 17.18
CA ARG A 873 -4.99 40.17 16.68
C ARG A 873 -3.72 39.86 15.88
N PRO A 874 -3.83 39.41 14.62
CA PRO A 874 -2.70 39.27 13.73
C PRO A 874 -2.41 40.61 13.02
N ARG A 875 -1.16 41.04 13.07
CA ARG A 875 -0.70 42.30 12.46
C ARG A 875 0.32 42.02 11.34
N TYR A 876 0.10 42.67 10.19
CA TYR A 876 0.94 42.62 8.99
C TYR A 876 1.05 41.22 8.37
N VAL A 877 -0.11 40.58 8.18
CA VAL A 877 -0.24 39.28 7.51
C VAL A 877 -0.32 39.43 5.99
N VAL A 878 0.20 38.46 5.24
CA VAL A 878 -0.01 38.36 3.77
C VAL A 878 -1.17 37.46 3.40
N ASN A 879 -1.54 36.54 4.28
CA ASN A 879 -2.69 35.66 4.08
C ASN A 879 -3.17 35.14 5.44
N ALA A 880 -4.13 35.83 6.06
CA ALA A 880 -4.82 35.30 7.22
C ALA A 880 -6.09 34.54 6.81
N GLU A 881 -6.19 33.27 7.16
CA GLU A 881 -7.36 32.43 6.95
C GLU A 881 -7.96 32.05 8.31
N ILE A 882 -9.23 32.37 8.51
CA ILE A 882 -10.00 31.95 9.68
C ILE A 882 -11.23 31.22 9.16
N LYS A 883 -11.33 29.93 9.46
CA LYS A 883 -12.46 29.11 9.02
C LYS A 883 -12.86 28.05 10.01
N ASN A 884 -14.02 27.47 9.77
CA ASN A 884 -14.66 26.39 10.53
C ASN A 884 -14.65 26.60 12.05
N SER A 885 -14.69 27.84 12.53
CA SER A 885 -14.40 28.17 13.94
C SER A 885 -15.57 28.86 14.64
N ILE A 886 -15.57 28.84 15.97
CA ILE A 886 -16.57 29.54 16.79
C ILE A 886 -15.89 30.54 17.71
N PHE A 887 -16.35 31.78 17.69
CA PHE A 887 -15.99 32.85 18.62
C PHE A 887 -17.19 33.19 19.47
N SER A 888 -17.05 33.14 20.80
CA SER A 888 -18.20 33.26 21.70
C SER A 888 -17.93 34.00 23.01
N ASN A 889 -18.97 34.67 23.51
CA ASN A 889 -19.09 35.18 24.89
C ASN A 889 -17.96 36.10 25.37
N THR A 890 -17.70 37.22 24.69
CA THR A 890 -16.65 38.17 25.06
C THR A 890 -17.19 39.41 25.78
N ILE A 891 -18.12 39.20 26.72
CA ILE A 891 -19.01 40.23 27.31
C ILE A 891 -18.24 41.38 27.99
N GLU A 892 -17.87 42.38 27.19
CA GLU A 892 -17.85 43.79 27.55
C GLU A 892 -18.45 44.58 26.37
N PRO A 893 -19.43 45.47 26.59
CA PRO A 893 -19.90 46.36 25.53
C PRO A 893 -18.71 47.17 25.02
N HIS A 894 -18.49 47.20 23.71
CA HIS A 894 -17.46 47.97 22.98
C HIS A 894 -16.12 47.27 22.63
N ASN A 895 -15.98 45.95 22.81
CA ASN A 895 -14.74 45.25 22.38
C ASN A 895 -14.75 44.85 20.91
N ARG A 896 -13.56 44.61 20.35
CA ARG A 896 -13.38 44.05 19.01
C ARG A 896 -13.09 42.56 19.16
N THR A 897 -13.74 41.71 18.40
CA THR A 897 -13.48 40.26 18.44
C THR A 897 -12.18 39.95 17.71
N ILE A 898 -12.03 40.52 16.52
CA ILE A 898 -10.92 40.30 15.62
C ILE A 898 -10.41 41.66 15.14
N LEU A 899 -9.09 41.85 15.17
CA LEU A 899 -8.41 43.00 14.56
C LEU A 899 -7.27 42.52 13.66
N ILE A 900 -7.50 42.55 12.35
CA ILE A 900 -6.54 42.08 11.35
C ILE A 900 -5.93 43.26 10.59
N TYR A 901 -4.61 43.22 10.39
CA TYR A 901 -3.89 44.12 9.48
C TYR A 901 -3.27 43.28 8.35
N GLY A 902 -3.85 43.33 7.16
CA GLY A 902 -3.35 42.61 5.98
C GLY A 902 -4.44 41.81 5.27
N ALA A 903 -4.06 41.15 4.16
CA ALA A 903 -4.98 40.37 3.36
C ALA A 903 -5.54 39.19 4.16
N SER A 904 -6.85 39.00 4.10
CA SER A 904 -7.52 38.06 5.00
C SER A 904 -8.83 37.52 4.45
N VAL A 905 -9.13 36.28 4.83
CA VAL A 905 -10.38 35.57 4.55
C VAL A 905 -10.96 35.07 5.87
N ILE A 906 -12.25 35.33 6.08
CA ILE A 906 -13.04 34.68 7.14
C ILE A 906 -14.22 34.02 6.45
N ASP A 907 -14.39 32.71 6.62
CA ASP A 907 -15.53 31.95 6.07
C ASP A 907 -15.94 30.83 7.04
N TYR A 908 -17.14 30.26 6.88
CA TYR A 908 -17.62 29.13 7.70
C TYR A 908 -17.31 29.32 9.20
N THR A 909 -17.70 30.44 9.78
CA THR A 909 -17.30 30.83 11.14
C THR A 909 -18.49 31.44 11.88
N ASN A 910 -18.67 31.07 13.15
CA ASN A 910 -19.71 31.63 13.99
C ASN A 910 -19.17 32.69 14.96
N PHE A 911 -19.90 33.78 15.11
CA PHE A 911 -19.64 34.87 16.05
C PHE A 911 -20.87 35.06 16.95
N TYR A 912 -20.82 34.60 18.19
CA TYR A 912 -21.95 34.65 19.12
C TYR A 912 -21.66 35.46 20.38
N ASN A 913 -22.44 36.51 20.65
CA ASN A 913 -22.26 37.36 21.82
C ASN A 913 -20.81 37.90 21.90
N VAL A 914 -20.37 38.47 20.78
CA VAL A 914 -19.03 39.02 20.60
C VAL A 914 -19.04 40.43 20.04
N GLY A 915 -17.87 41.08 20.11
CA GLY A 915 -17.63 42.43 19.59
C GLY A 915 -17.50 42.53 18.06
N SER A 916 -17.10 43.70 17.57
CA SER A 916 -16.95 43.96 16.13
C SER A 916 -15.70 43.29 15.53
N ILE A 917 -15.78 42.91 14.26
CA ILE A 917 -14.61 42.57 13.44
C ILE A 917 -14.07 43.85 12.80
N SER A 918 -12.78 44.13 12.98
CA SER A 918 -12.11 45.32 12.44
C SER A 918 -10.98 44.92 11.50
N ILE A 919 -11.02 45.44 10.28
CA ILE A 919 -10.03 45.16 9.24
C ILE A 919 -9.35 46.47 8.82
N HIS A 920 -8.02 46.53 8.91
CA HIS A 920 -7.26 47.73 8.58
C HIS A 920 -6.86 47.85 7.10
N ASP A 921 -6.96 46.76 6.33
CA ASP A 921 -6.83 46.77 4.86
C ASP A 921 -8.08 46.13 4.23
N SER A 922 -9.15 46.91 4.12
CA SER A 922 -10.44 46.43 3.60
C SER A 922 -10.39 46.07 2.11
N SER A 923 -9.33 46.45 1.39
CA SER A 923 -9.20 46.21 -0.06
C SER A 923 -8.81 44.77 -0.40
N ALA A 924 -8.18 44.07 0.55
CA ALA A 924 -7.71 42.69 0.42
C ALA A 924 -8.41 41.72 1.39
N PHE A 925 -9.59 42.12 1.89
CA PHE A 925 -10.40 41.33 2.81
C PHE A 925 -11.59 40.65 2.11
N ARG A 926 -11.82 39.38 2.43
CA ARG A 926 -13.00 38.63 1.99
C ARG A 926 -13.74 38.06 3.21
N MET A 927 -14.99 38.49 3.37
CA MET A 927 -15.96 37.76 4.19
C MET A 927 -16.66 36.73 3.30
N GLY A 928 -16.60 35.47 3.66
CA GLY A 928 -17.26 34.39 2.96
C GLY A 928 -18.76 34.32 3.24
N ALA A 929 -19.46 33.52 2.45
CA ALA A 929 -20.93 33.48 2.45
C ALA A 929 -21.51 32.74 3.67
N TYR A 930 -20.69 31.95 4.37
CA TYR A 930 -21.11 31.07 5.46
C TYR A 930 -20.63 31.54 6.83
N VAL A 931 -20.31 32.84 6.95
CA VAL A 931 -20.08 33.48 8.23
C VAL A 931 -21.43 33.79 8.89
N VAL A 932 -21.62 33.29 10.11
CA VAL A 932 -22.86 33.45 10.87
C VAL A 932 -22.62 34.29 12.13
N PHE A 933 -23.57 35.19 12.41
CA PHE A 933 -23.52 36.12 13.54
C PHE A 933 -24.73 35.92 14.44
N ASP A 934 -24.53 36.09 15.75
CA ASP A 934 -25.56 36.08 16.79
C ASP A 934 -26.37 34.77 16.84
N VAL A 935 -25.74 33.65 16.45
CA VAL A 935 -26.32 32.31 16.55
C VAL A 935 -25.67 31.58 17.72
N ASP A 936 -26.47 31.22 18.72
CA ASP A 936 -25.99 30.51 19.91
C ASP A 936 -25.41 29.13 19.51
N PRO A 937 -24.13 28.84 19.83
CA PRO A 937 -23.54 27.52 19.64
C PRO A 937 -24.25 26.41 20.43
N MET A 938 -25.02 26.77 21.47
CA MET A 938 -25.68 25.85 22.39
C MET A 938 -24.68 24.94 23.11
N TYR A 939 -23.69 25.52 23.80
CA TYR A 939 -22.75 24.73 24.59
C TYR A 939 -23.41 24.06 25.81
N ALA A 940 -22.91 22.89 26.19
CA ALA A 940 -23.42 22.11 27.32
C ALA A 940 -23.17 22.80 28.67
N ASP A 941 -21.92 23.14 28.99
CA ASP A 941 -21.58 23.87 30.20
C ASP A 941 -20.24 24.63 30.08
N VAL A 942 -20.35 25.86 29.58
CA VAL A 942 -19.23 26.81 29.46
C VAL A 942 -18.51 27.04 30.81
N SER A 943 -19.21 26.94 31.95
CA SER A 943 -18.63 27.23 33.26
C SER A 943 -17.62 26.19 33.73
N THR A 944 -17.67 24.99 33.13
CA THR A 944 -16.75 23.88 33.41
C THR A 944 -15.72 23.68 32.30
N GLY A 945 -15.74 24.52 31.26
CA GLY A 945 -14.94 24.33 30.05
C GLY A 945 -15.48 23.25 29.12
N ASP A 946 -16.72 22.79 29.33
CA ASP A 946 -17.41 21.84 28.45
C ASP A 946 -18.13 22.59 27.33
N PHE A 947 -17.47 22.66 26.17
CA PHE A 947 -18.02 23.29 24.97
C PHE A 947 -18.82 22.33 24.11
N THR A 948 -19.20 21.15 24.62
CA THR A 948 -20.01 20.19 23.87
C THR A 948 -21.22 20.88 23.25
N LEU A 949 -21.36 20.79 21.92
CA LEU A 949 -22.50 21.34 21.20
C LEU A 949 -23.75 20.49 21.52
N LEU A 950 -24.74 21.10 22.16
CA LEU A 950 -25.98 20.44 22.51
C LEU A 950 -26.81 20.10 21.28
N GLU A 951 -27.68 19.11 21.45
CA GLU A 951 -28.62 18.73 20.43
C GLU A 951 -29.54 19.93 20.07
N GLY A 952 -29.53 20.33 18.79
CA GLY A 952 -30.28 21.42 18.19
C GLY A 952 -29.38 22.53 17.66
N SER A 953 -28.09 22.49 18.02
CA SER A 953 -27.11 23.47 17.55
C SER A 953 -27.03 23.48 16.02
N THR A 954 -27.13 24.66 15.43
CA THR A 954 -26.90 24.84 13.99
C THR A 954 -25.41 24.86 13.65
N MET A 955 -24.51 24.66 14.61
CA MET A 955 -23.07 24.57 14.36
C MET A 955 -22.69 23.22 13.73
N TYR A 956 -23.52 22.20 13.87
CA TYR A 956 -23.32 20.90 13.21
C TYR A 956 -23.39 21.01 11.68
N ASN A 957 -22.55 20.25 10.99
CA ASN A 957 -22.44 20.17 9.52
C ASN A 957 -22.38 21.53 8.81
N SER A 958 -21.79 22.52 9.47
CA SER A 958 -21.77 23.91 9.02
C SER A 958 -20.37 24.41 8.72
N ALA A 959 -19.35 23.55 8.87
CA ALA A 959 -18.01 23.75 8.35
C ALA A 959 -17.94 23.44 6.84
N ASP A 960 -16.88 23.89 6.17
CA ASP A 960 -16.68 23.68 4.72
C ASP A 960 -16.43 22.23 4.33
N ASP A 961 -15.98 21.41 5.28
CA ASP A 961 -15.71 19.98 5.16
C ASP A 961 -16.92 19.11 5.54
N GLY A 962 -18.04 19.72 5.91
CA GLY A 962 -19.26 19.01 6.32
C GLY A 962 -19.30 18.63 7.81
N GLU A 963 -18.29 19.02 8.59
CA GLU A 963 -18.22 18.78 10.04
C GLU A 963 -18.87 19.92 10.86
N ALA A 964 -18.77 19.83 12.18
CA ALA A 964 -19.20 20.91 13.07
C ALA A 964 -18.23 22.11 13.03
N LEU A 965 -18.78 23.32 13.15
CA LEU A 965 -18.00 24.51 13.46
C LEU A 965 -17.38 24.40 14.85
N GLY A 966 -16.18 24.94 15.01
CA GLY A 966 -15.42 24.92 16.25
C GLY A 966 -14.52 23.69 16.36
N ASP A 967 -13.94 23.51 17.53
CA ASP A 967 -13.12 22.35 17.86
C ASP A 967 -13.97 21.07 17.87
N LEU A 968 -13.57 20.11 17.04
CA LEU A 968 -14.33 18.90 16.73
C LEU A 968 -14.51 17.99 17.94
N ARG A 969 -13.66 18.12 18.97
CA ARG A 969 -13.81 17.36 20.23
C ARG A 969 -15.11 17.66 20.95
N TRP A 970 -15.75 18.79 20.66
CA TRP A 970 -17.01 19.21 21.27
C TRP A 970 -18.24 18.87 20.44
N ALA A 971 -18.08 18.27 19.26
CA ALA A 971 -19.20 17.88 18.40
C ALA A 971 -19.86 16.56 18.82
N VAL A 972 -19.85 16.23 20.11
CA VAL A 972 -20.10 14.87 20.63
C VAL A 972 -21.58 14.45 20.70
N ASN A 973 -22.55 15.31 20.37
CA ASN A 973 -24.00 15.01 20.46
C ASN A 973 -24.83 15.60 19.31
N LYS A 974 -24.67 15.08 18.09
CA LYS A 974 -25.48 15.43 16.91
C LYS A 974 -26.97 15.07 17.12
N PRO A 975 -27.93 15.99 16.96
CA PRO A 975 -29.34 15.65 16.71
C PRO A 975 -29.46 15.05 15.33
N THR A 976 -29.96 13.84 15.25
CA THR A 976 -30.41 13.27 13.98
C THR A 976 -31.77 13.84 13.59
N THR A 977 -31.79 14.99 12.89
CA THR A 977 -32.88 15.33 11.97
C THR A 977 -32.34 15.89 10.65
N ALA A 978 -32.66 15.17 9.57
CA ALA A 978 -32.36 15.39 8.15
C ALA A 978 -30.98 14.93 7.60
N VAL A 979 -30.97 13.67 7.15
CA VAL A 979 -30.22 13.06 6.02
C VAL A 979 -28.91 13.73 5.62
N ASN A 980 -27.85 13.43 6.38
CA ASN A 980 -26.54 13.01 5.87
C ASN A 980 -25.84 12.23 7.00
N THR A 981 -25.44 11.00 6.68
CA THR A 981 -25.01 9.96 7.62
C THR A 981 -23.56 10.15 8.03
N ASP A 982 -23.34 10.81 9.17
CA ASP A 982 -22.10 10.70 9.94
C ASP A 982 -22.43 10.63 11.44
N GLU A 983 -21.67 9.76 12.11
CA GLU A 983 -22.05 8.81 13.15
C GLU A 983 -22.10 9.41 14.56
N THR A 984 -23.23 9.26 15.25
CA THR A 984 -23.31 9.50 16.69
C THR A 984 -22.61 8.35 17.43
N ILE A 985 -21.62 8.68 18.27
CA ILE A 985 -21.04 7.70 19.19
C ILE A 985 -22.11 7.37 20.24
N PRO A 986 -22.60 6.13 20.32
CA PRO A 986 -23.69 5.77 21.21
C PRO A 986 -23.22 5.78 22.66
N THR A 987 -24.10 6.07 23.63
CA THR A 987 -23.72 6.18 25.06
C THR A 987 -23.95 4.89 25.85
N GLU A 988 -24.63 3.91 25.26
CA GLU A 988 -24.85 2.59 25.81
C GLU A 988 -24.68 1.50 24.74
N PHE A 989 -24.35 0.29 25.18
CA PHE A 989 -24.41 -0.86 24.29
C PHE A 989 -25.87 -1.16 23.93
N ASN A 990 -26.18 -1.21 22.64
CA ASN A 990 -27.50 -1.58 22.18
C ASN A 990 -27.42 -2.46 20.94
N LEU A 991 -28.23 -3.51 20.90
CA LEU A 991 -28.44 -4.37 19.74
C LEU A 991 -29.86 -4.12 19.23
N ASP A 992 -30.04 -3.49 18.08
CA ASP A 992 -31.37 -3.19 17.53
C ASP A 992 -32.02 -4.42 16.89
N GLN A 993 -33.35 -4.36 16.72
CA GLN A 993 -34.07 -5.37 15.94
C GLN A 993 -33.67 -5.23 14.46
N ASN A 994 -33.41 -6.34 13.78
CA ASN A 994 -33.09 -6.31 12.36
C ASN A 994 -34.27 -5.76 11.52
N TYR A 995 -34.01 -5.02 10.44
CA TYR A 995 -35.05 -4.50 9.54
C TYR A 995 -34.69 -4.70 8.05
N PRO A 996 -35.62 -5.21 7.20
CA PRO A 996 -36.96 -5.70 7.55
C PRO A 996 -36.93 -6.95 8.47
N ASN A 997 -38.02 -7.26 9.17
CA ASN A 997 -38.21 -8.50 9.94
C ASN A 997 -39.72 -8.81 10.08
N PRO A 998 -40.30 -9.76 9.34
CA PRO A 998 -39.58 -10.77 8.56
C PRO A 998 -38.85 -10.19 7.37
N PHE A 999 -37.74 -10.82 6.97
CA PHE A 999 -36.93 -10.39 5.84
C PHE A 999 -36.79 -11.46 4.76
N ASN A 1000 -36.47 -11.03 3.54
CA ASN A 1000 -36.28 -11.91 2.38
C ASN A 1000 -35.23 -11.37 1.38
N PRO A 1001 -34.05 -11.96 1.27
CA PRO A 1001 -33.34 -12.64 2.35
C PRO A 1001 -32.30 -11.73 3.02
N THR A 1002 -32.27 -10.43 2.68
CA THR A 1002 -31.38 -9.43 3.29
C THR A 1002 -32.10 -8.59 4.33
N THR A 1003 -31.40 -8.27 5.41
CA THR A 1003 -31.84 -7.40 6.49
C THR A 1003 -30.64 -6.70 7.08
N GLN A 1004 -30.84 -5.59 7.76
CA GLN A 1004 -29.77 -4.86 8.45
C GLN A 1004 -29.91 -5.02 9.95
N ILE A 1005 -28.80 -5.34 10.63
CA ILE A 1005 -28.70 -5.40 12.09
C ILE A 1005 -27.85 -4.23 12.56
N LYS A 1006 -28.45 -3.32 13.30
CA LYS A 1006 -27.78 -2.13 13.81
C LYS A 1006 -27.31 -2.38 15.26
N VAL A 1007 -26.04 -2.09 15.54
CA VAL A 1007 -25.44 -2.20 16.87
C VAL A 1007 -24.76 -0.91 17.28
N SER A 1008 -24.85 -0.62 18.57
CA SER A 1008 -24.31 0.60 19.18
C SER A 1008 -23.23 0.21 20.18
N ILE A 1009 -22.03 0.77 20.00
CA ILE A 1009 -20.84 0.51 20.80
C ILE A 1009 -20.36 1.81 21.45
N PRO A 1010 -20.48 2.00 22.77
CA PRO A 1010 -20.18 3.27 23.43
C PRO A 1010 -18.73 3.50 23.82
N SER A 1011 -17.86 2.49 23.70
CA SER A 1011 -16.43 2.62 23.99
C SER A 1011 -15.64 1.66 23.10
N ALA A 1012 -14.44 2.03 22.69
CA ALA A 1012 -13.63 1.15 21.85
C ALA A 1012 -13.21 -0.12 22.63
N GLY A 1013 -13.14 -1.27 21.96
CA GLY A 1013 -12.86 -2.54 22.60
C GLY A 1013 -13.11 -3.74 21.70
N ASN A 1014 -12.87 -4.96 22.22
CA ASN A 1014 -13.15 -6.18 21.49
C ASN A 1014 -14.63 -6.57 21.62
N TYR A 1015 -15.34 -6.63 20.50
CA TYR A 1015 -16.76 -6.94 20.43
C TYR A 1015 -17.05 -8.08 19.46
N LYS A 1016 -18.15 -8.78 19.73
CA LYS A 1016 -18.58 -9.94 18.98
C LYS A 1016 -20.09 -9.95 18.76
N LEU A 1017 -20.54 -9.85 17.51
CA LEU A 1017 -21.94 -9.97 17.10
C LEU A 1017 -22.13 -11.30 16.40
N THR A 1018 -22.88 -12.24 16.96
CA THR A 1018 -23.02 -13.60 16.42
C THR A 1018 -24.48 -13.98 16.26
N VAL A 1019 -24.89 -14.45 15.09
CA VAL A 1019 -26.20 -15.03 14.80
C VAL A 1019 -26.22 -16.48 15.24
N TYR A 1020 -27.33 -16.95 15.82
CA TYR A 1020 -27.60 -18.31 16.26
C TYR A 1020 -28.91 -18.84 15.66
N ASN A 1021 -29.03 -20.14 15.48
CA ASN A 1021 -30.30 -20.77 15.09
C ASN A 1021 -31.18 -21.05 16.32
N ILE A 1022 -32.37 -21.63 16.11
CA ILE A 1022 -33.30 -21.98 17.21
C ILE A 1022 -32.75 -23.03 18.19
N LEU A 1023 -31.72 -23.79 17.78
CA LEU A 1023 -31.01 -24.75 18.63
C LEU A 1023 -29.91 -24.08 19.47
N GLY A 1024 -29.65 -22.78 19.28
CA GLY A 1024 -28.59 -22.04 19.95
C GLY A 1024 -27.21 -22.27 19.33
N GLU A 1025 -27.13 -22.86 18.14
CA GLU A 1025 -25.87 -23.06 17.42
C GLU A 1025 -25.50 -21.76 16.70
N SER A 1026 -24.25 -21.32 16.86
CA SER A 1026 -23.72 -20.12 16.18
C SER A 1026 -23.71 -20.35 14.68
N VAL A 1027 -24.49 -19.56 13.97
CA VAL A 1027 -24.67 -19.59 12.51
C VAL A 1027 -23.64 -18.73 11.81
N THR A 1028 -23.35 -17.53 12.32
CA THR A 1028 -22.30 -16.65 11.78
C THR A 1028 -21.93 -15.55 12.76
N SER A 1029 -20.68 -15.06 12.74
CA SER A 1029 -20.29 -13.84 13.44
C SER A 1029 -20.20 -12.68 12.44
N LEU A 1030 -20.89 -11.60 12.73
CA LEU A 1030 -21.01 -10.37 11.94
C LEU A 1030 -20.00 -9.29 12.37
N ILE A 1031 -19.52 -9.36 13.61
CA ILE A 1031 -18.41 -8.56 14.18
C ILE A 1031 -17.63 -9.52 15.09
N ASP A 1032 -16.28 -9.49 15.10
CA ASP A 1032 -15.43 -10.26 16.03
C ASP A 1032 -14.01 -9.65 16.10
N GLY A 1033 -13.84 -8.53 16.80
CA GLY A 1033 -12.57 -7.79 16.82
C GLY A 1033 -12.65 -6.44 17.53
N TYR A 1034 -11.56 -5.67 17.45
CA TYR A 1034 -11.47 -4.34 18.06
C TYR A 1034 -12.25 -3.33 17.22
N GLU A 1035 -13.33 -2.80 17.78
CA GLU A 1035 -14.13 -1.75 17.15
C GLU A 1035 -14.02 -0.45 17.95
N LYS A 1036 -14.09 0.68 17.25
CA LYS A 1036 -14.17 2.00 17.89
C LYS A 1036 -15.58 2.21 18.48
N ALA A 1037 -15.73 3.24 19.30
CA ALA A 1037 -17.05 3.64 19.75
C ALA A 1037 -17.82 4.20 18.54
N GLY A 1038 -19.02 3.69 18.25
CA GLY A 1038 -19.75 4.00 17.03
C GLY A 1038 -21.04 3.19 16.88
N ILE A 1039 -21.87 3.58 15.92
CA ILE A 1039 -23.08 2.84 15.54
C ILE A 1039 -22.81 2.13 14.22
N TYR A 1040 -22.79 0.82 14.28
CA TYR A 1040 -22.51 -0.03 13.13
C TYR A 1040 -23.82 -0.57 12.58
N THR A 1041 -24.05 -0.44 11.27
CA THR A 1041 -25.14 -1.14 10.57
C THR A 1041 -24.54 -2.28 9.78
N VAL A 1042 -24.81 -3.51 10.21
CA VAL A 1042 -24.25 -4.71 9.61
C VAL A 1042 -25.31 -5.38 8.74
N ASP A 1043 -25.03 -5.46 7.44
CA ASP A 1043 -25.89 -6.18 6.50
C ASP A 1043 -25.81 -7.69 6.78
N PHE A 1044 -26.97 -8.29 7.03
CA PHE A 1044 -27.12 -9.73 7.18
C PHE A 1044 -27.91 -10.31 6.01
N ASN A 1045 -27.21 -11.00 5.12
CA ASN A 1045 -27.80 -11.72 4.00
C ASN A 1045 -28.02 -13.19 4.38
N ALA A 1046 -29.27 -13.54 4.69
CA ALA A 1046 -29.69 -14.89 5.03
C ALA A 1046 -30.21 -15.69 3.82
N SER A 1047 -29.75 -15.36 2.60
CA SER A 1047 -30.11 -16.07 1.35
C SER A 1047 -29.74 -17.54 1.40
N ASN A 1048 -28.87 -17.93 2.31
CA ASN A 1048 -28.42 -19.32 2.53
C ASN A 1048 -28.98 -19.96 3.80
N LEU A 1049 -29.91 -19.31 4.50
CA LEU A 1049 -30.60 -19.88 5.65
C LEU A 1049 -32.01 -20.31 5.26
N SER A 1050 -32.54 -21.33 5.92
CA SER A 1050 -33.92 -21.77 5.72
C SER A 1050 -34.88 -20.79 6.38
N SER A 1051 -36.06 -20.57 5.77
CA SER A 1051 -37.13 -19.77 6.36
C SER A 1051 -37.40 -20.26 7.78
N GLY A 1052 -37.33 -19.37 8.76
CA GLY A 1052 -37.29 -19.79 10.16
C GLY A 1052 -36.87 -18.69 11.12
N ILE A 1053 -36.91 -19.02 12.40
CA ILE A 1053 -36.57 -18.12 13.50
C ILE A 1053 -35.08 -18.29 13.85
N TYR A 1054 -34.38 -17.17 13.91
CA TYR A 1054 -32.98 -17.08 14.33
C TYR A 1054 -32.84 -16.09 15.48
N PHE A 1055 -31.73 -16.18 16.18
CA PHE A 1055 -31.33 -15.25 17.22
C PHE A 1055 -30.00 -14.62 16.84
N TYR A 1056 -29.61 -13.50 17.44
CA TYR A 1056 -28.28 -12.93 17.28
C TYR A 1056 -27.87 -12.24 18.57
N ASN A 1057 -26.66 -12.51 19.06
CA ASN A 1057 -26.08 -12.05 20.31
C ASN A 1057 -24.92 -11.09 20.04
N PHE A 1058 -24.95 -9.92 20.65
CA PHE A 1058 -23.84 -8.97 20.67
C PHE A 1058 -23.19 -8.97 22.05
N SER A 1059 -21.87 -9.12 22.13
CA SER A 1059 -21.13 -9.19 23.40
C SER A 1059 -19.74 -8.56 23.35
N GLY A 1060 -19.28 -8.02 24.48
CA GLY A 1060 -17.96 -7.40 24.65
C GLY A 1060 -17.96 -6.39 25.81
N ASN A 1061 -16.80 -6.10 26.41
CA ASN A 1061 -16.64 -5.22 27.58
C ASN A 1061 -17.71 -5.41 28.69
N ASN A 1062 -17.95 -6.67 29.09
CA ASN A 1062 -18.96 -7.11 30.08
C ASN A 1062 -20.45 -6.91 29.68
N PHE A 1063 -20.73 -6.58 28.42
CA PHE A 1063 -22.09 -6.56 27.86
C PHE A 1063 -22.36 -7.83 27.04
N SER A 1064 -23.60 -8.33 27.08
CA SER A 1064 -24.10 -9.37 26.16
C SER A 1064 -25.62 -9.24 26.00
N GLN A 1065 -26.12 -9.14 24.77
CA GLN A 1065 -27.55 -9.01 24.47
C GLN A 1065 -27.94 -9.84 23.26
N THR A 1066 -29.06 -10.58 23.32
CA THR A 1066 -29.55 -11.41 22.21
C THR A 1066 -30.92 -10.94 21.71
N LYS A 1067 -31.13 -10.88 20.38
CA LYS A 1067 -32.44 -10.59 19.74
C LYS A 1067 -32.84 -11.66 18.72
N LYS A 1068 -34.11 -11.66 18.30
CA LYS A 1068 -34.72 -12.69 17.46
C LYS A 1068 -35.16 -12.13 16.12
N MET A 1069 -34.81 -12.81 15.03
CA MET A 1069 -35.21 -12.48 13.66
C MET A 1069 -35.98 -13.62 12.97
N LEU A 1070 -36.82 -13.29 11.99
CA LEU A 1070 -37.63 -14.23 11.22
C LEU A 1070 -37.31 -14.07 9.73
N LEU A 1071 -36.71 -15.09 9.13
CA LEU A 1071 -36.49 -15.15 7.68
C LEU A 1071 -37.73 -15.76 7.01
N LEU A 1072 -38.27 -15.09 6.00
CA LEU A 1072 -39.35 -15.59 5.15
C LEU A 1072 -38.90 -15.55 3.69
N LYS A 1073 -38.50 -16.70 3.15
CA LYS A 1073 -38.31 -16.86 1.70
C LYS A 1073 -39.62 -17.10 0.97
#